data_AF-A0A5D2VM13-F1
#
_entry.id   AF-A0A5D2VM13-F1
#
_cell.length_a   1.000
_cell.length_b   1.000
_cell.length_c   1.000
_cell.angle_alpha   90.00
_cell.angle_beta   90.00
_cell.angle_gamma   90.00
#
_symmetry.space_group_name_H-M   'P 1'
#
loop_
_entity.id
_entity.type
_entity.pdbx_description
1 polymer ?
#
loop_
_entity_poly.entity_id
_entity_poly.type
_entity_poly.pdbx_seq_one_letter_code
_entity_poly.pdbx_strand_id
1 'polypeptide(L)'
;MAGDSAAKIKAYAVPAVLFSLSMLYQLVLLPRAFPPSHYDVLGLKTYCSMEEVKEAYENLESKWNSGLEVPTTTEFIKIRYAYELLTNPIWKRNYDVFGINEQDHVLEKLSQQYAGEKFSNIALPLLRTVASDTGDYAFNVITSKEFQSMFQDSKPWLLQVYSSGSNQSAQFANSWKRIAALLNGVANIGMVELGEVQVAAYLSERKPMGRFFFRNGLPSVVAFPSGCKTSDCLIRFEGELSVDAVTDWFAMAVLNLPRIFYYSKESLGPRFLAKSSPHKVKVIFFSKTGERATPAIRQAARDYWNYATFACVLWREEEFSVWWNTFGVESAPAVVFLKDPGLKPLVYHGSVNDSWFLDVLEQNKQQELPQLRSLTSEELGCDARGYSRAGRDTLTWYCAILAGRLGPELDSMRETMRRVQETLSKSSVLKAASEDEHSITAAVALKSKRLTLSWLDGETQKNYCFFYLNIESSYETCGPRRVRTDVPRLFIIRYERNATEDTFKVDKKAKSIWEFHQQVVDPAAQLSVTYNGSAEVSQIIQWMSNIIEDGDSRKLPFYRVKTPELVPEDAEPFWSRGPQGLLSKSMGTKQKIQRTIIRIYDYLGDPRIGPALLLGALMSFGSIWLMRTQQNRSVQSSQPSQADNDDKLKPRERRRRKECIETQLTSFNN
;
A
#
# COMPACT_ATOMS: atom_id res chain seq x y z
N MET A 1 7.59 65.64 9.95
CA MET A 1 6.28 65.09 10.39
C MET A 1 5.89 63.75 9.73
N ALA A 2 6.30 63.44 8.49
CA ALA A 2 5.92 62.18 7.81
C ALA A 2 6.59 60.88 8.32
N GLY A 3 7.76 60.96 8.98
CA GLY A 3 8.46 59.77 9.49
C GLY A 3 7.87 59.18 10.78
N ASP A 4 7.25 60.02 11.63
CA ASP A 4 6.68 59.61 12.91
C ASP A 4 5.30 58.97 12.75
N SER A 5 4.54 59.35 11.73
CA SER A 5 3.28 58.69 11.35
C SER A 5 3.53 57.30 10.75
N ALA A 6 4.53 57.14 9.88
CA ALA A 6 4.86 55.84 9.28
C ALA A 6 5.35 54.81 10.32
N ALA A 7 6.12 55.23 11.32
CA ALA A 7 6.56 54.38 12.43
C ALA A 7 5.39 53.96 13.35
N LYS A 8 4.46 54.89 13.64
CA LYS A 8 3.23 54.59 14.39
C LYS A 8 2.34 53.59 13.66
N ILE A 9 2.18 53.76 12.35
CA ILE A 9 1.37 52.84 11.52
C ILE A 9 1.97 51.44 11.52
N LYS A 10 3.30 51.30 11.40
CA LYS A 10 3.97 49.98 11.47
C LYS A 10 3.86 49.32 12.85
N ALA A 11 3.94 50.10 13.94
CA ALA A 11 3.84 49.56 15.29
C ALA A 11 2.43 49.01 15.61
N TYR A 12 1.37 49.72 15.18
CA TYR A 12 -0.01 49.32 15.47
C TYR A 12 -0.67 48.44 14.38
N ALA A 13 0.02 48.17 13.27
CA ALA A 13 -0.51 47.34 12.19
C ALA A 13 -0.93 45.94 12.66
N VAL A 14 -0.08 45.25 13.42
CA VAL A 14 -0.36 43.88 13.90
C VAL A 14 -1.57 43.85 14.87
N PRO A 15 -1.62 44.69 15.92
CA PRO A 15 -2.80 44.79 16.79
C PRO A 15 -4.09 45.12 16.04
N ALA A 16 -4.03 46.05 15.07
CA ALA A 16 -5.20 46.46 14.29
C ALA A 16 -5.72 45.33 13.38
N VAL A 17 -4.81 44.54 12.79
CA VAL A 17 -5.16 43.36 11.98
C VAL A 17 -5.82 42.28 12.84
N LEU A 18 -5.26 41.98 14.02
CA LEU A 18 -5.85 41.00 14.96
C LEU A 18 -7.24 41.43 15.43
N PHE A 19 -7.42 42.73 15.73
CA PHE A 19 -8.72 43.28 16.13
C PHE A 19 -9.74 43.20 14.98
N SER A 20 -9.33 43.55 13.77
CA SER A 20 -10.19 43.48 12.58
C SER A 20 -10.60 42.04 12.28
N LEU A 21 -9.67 41.08 12.40
CA LEU A 21 -9.96 39.65 12.26
C LEU A 21 -10.91 39.15 13.35
N SER A 22 -10.74 39.59 14.60
CA SER A 22 -11.67 39.27 15.69
C SER A 22 -13.08 39.76 15.40
N MET A 23 -13.22 41.02 14.95
CA MET A 23 -14.53 41.59 14.62
C MET A 23 -15.19 40.88 13.45
N LEU A 24 -14.43 40.57 12.40
CA LEU A 24 -14.92 39.75 11.28
C LEU A 24 -15.40 38.37 11.77
N TYR A 25 -14.63 37.75 12.68
CA TYR A 25 -14.99 36.45 13.24
C TYR A 25 -16.29 36.51 14.03
N GLN A 26 -16.42 37.47 14.95
CA GLN A 26 -17.59 37.59 15.83
C GLN A 26 -18.85 38.07 15.10
N LEU A 27 -18.73 38.99 14.14
CA LEU A 27 -19.89 39.62 13.49
C LEU A 27 -20.37 38.87 12.25
N VAL A 28 -19.49 38.13 11.57
CA VAL A 28 -19.82 37.52 10.26
C VAL A 28 -19.68 36.00 10.29
N LEU A 29 -18.56 35.49 10.80
CA LEU A 29 -18.26 34.05 10.71
C LEU A 29 -19.03 33.25 11.77
N LEU A 30 -19.08 33.73 13.00
CA LEU A 30 -19.71 33.04 14.13
C LEU A 30 -21.23 32.90 13.97
N PRO A 31 -22.00 33.94 13.56
CA PRO A 31 -23.44 33.79 13.30
C PRO A 31 -23.76 32.81 12.16
N ARG A 32 -22.87 32.69 11.16
CA ARG A 32 -23.03 31.72 10.06
C ARG A 32 -22.66 30.30 10.46
N ALA A 33 -21.76 30.13 11.42
CA ALA A 33 -21.31 28.83 11.89
C ALA A 33 -22.29 28.16 12.88
N PHE A 34 -23.21 28.93 13.47
CA PHE A 34 -24.24 28.45 14.40
C PHE A 34 -25.64 28.81 13.88
N PRO A 35 -26.14 28.14 12.82
CA PRO A 35 -27.53 28.29 12.41
C PRO A 35 -28.47 27.87 13.55
N PRO A 36 -29.69 28.43 13.63
CA PRO A 36 -30.68 28.03 14.61
C PRO A 36 -30.91 26.52 14.53
N SER A 37 -30.88 25.86 15.69
CA SER A 37 -31.13 24.42 15.77
C SER A 37 -32.59 24.09 15.52
N HIS A 38 -32.89 22.82 15.23
CA HIS A 38 -34.29 22.38 15.08
C HIS A 38 -35.08 22.53 16.39
N TYR A 39 -34.40 22.56 17.54
CA TYR A 39 -35.01 22.90 18.82
C TYR A 39 -35.38 24.38 18.89
N ASP A 40 -34.52 25.27 18.41
CA ASP A 40 -34.78 26.72 18.40
C ASP A 40 -35.97 27.07 17.50
N VAL A 41 -36.15 26.33 16.38
CA VAL A 41 -37.33 26.47 15.50
C VAL A 41 -38.64 26.17 16.23
N LEU A 42 -38.62 25.25 17.20
CA LEU A 42 -39.77 24.90 18.04
C LEU A 42 -39.83 25.71 19.36
N GLY A 43 -38.86 26.60 19.60
CA GLY A 43 -38.76 27.35 20.87
C GLY A 43 -38.41 26.48 22.08
N LEU A 44 -37.76 25.33 21.86
CA LEU A 44 -37.43 24.35 22.88
C LEU A 44 -35.97 24.39 23.30
N LYS A 45 -35.68 23.88 24.50
CA LYS A 45 -34.30 23.66 24.95
C LYS A 45 -33.70 22.47 24.20
N THR A 46 -32.41 22.56 23.87
CA THR A 46 -31.66 21.46 23.26
C THR A 46 -31.69 20.21 24.14
N TYR A 47 -31.82 19.03 23.53
CA TYR A 47 -31.92 17.72 24.19
C TYR A 47 -33.18 17.51 25.04
N CYS A 48 -34.28 18.23 24.75
CA CYS A 48 -35.58 17.98 25.39
C CYS A 48 -36.13 16.57 25.07
N SER A 49 -37.10 16.12 25.88
CA SER A 49 -37.77 14.82 25.68
C SER A 49 -38.63 14.82 24.40
N MET A 50 -38.97 13.64 23.88
CA MET A 50 -39.81 13.55 22.67
C MET A 50 -41.25 13.96 22.97
N GLU A 51 -41.69 13.79 24.22
CA GLU A 51 -42.99 14.20 24.74
C GLU A 51 -43.12 15.73 24.71
N GLU A 52 -42.10 16.45 25.19
CA GLU A 52 -42.05 17.93 25.13
C GLU A 52 -42.07 18.45 23.69
N VAL A 53 -41.42 17.74 22.75
CA VAL A 53 -41.46 18.09 21.31
C VAL A 53 -42.87 17.97 20.75
N LYS A 54 -43.60 16.91 21.12
CA LYS A 54 -44.99 16.71 20.70
C LYS A 54 -45.92 17.78 21.28
N GLU A 55 -45.81 18.05 22.58
CA GLU A 55 -46.61 19.08 23.24
C GLU A 55 -46.38 20.47 22.63
N ALA A 56 -45.13 20.83 22.35
CA ALA A 56 -44.81 22.10 21.69
C ALA A 56 -45.41 22.20 20.28
N TYR A 57 -45.36 21.10 19.51
CA TYR A 57 -45.96 21.06 18.18
C TYR A 57 -47.48 21.12 18.23
N GLU A 58 -48.14 20.38 19.12
CA GLU A 58 -49.59 20.41 19.32
C GLU A 58 -50.07 21.81 19.73
N ASN A 59 -49.30 22.51 20.58
CA ASN A 59 -49.56 23.90 20.94
C ASN A 59 -49.47 24.83 19.72
N LEU A 60 -48.47 24.68 18.85
CA LEU A 60 -48.36 25.47 17.61
C LEU A 60 -49.50 25.14 16.64
N GLU A 61 -49.82 23.87 16.45
CA GLU A 61 -50.91 23.40 15.59
C GLU A 61 -52.27 23.94 16.07
N SER A 62 -52.51 23.97 17.38
CA SER A 62 -53.74 24.54 17.95
C SER A 62 -53.93 26.02 17.60
N LYS A 63 -52.84 26.82 17.63
CA LYS A 63 -52.85 28.25 17.26
C LYS A 63 -53.07 28.48 15.78
N TRP A 64 -52.54 27.59 14.93
CA TRP A 64 -52.75 27.63 13.48
C TRP A 64 -54.21 27.32 13.15
N ASN A 65 -54.78 26.30 13.79
CA ASN A 65 -56.18 25.90 13.62
C ASN A 65 -57.17 26.94 14.16
N SER A 66 -56.81 27.67 15.22
CA SER A 66 -57.62 28.78 15.76
C SER A 66 -57.47 30.09 15.00
N GLY A 67 -56.58 30.16 13.99
CA GLY A 67 -56.32 31.35 13.18
C GLY A 67 -55.64 32.50 13.92
N LEU A 68 -55.05 32.25 15.10
CA LEU A 68 -54.38 33.28 15.92
C LEU A 68 -53.01 33.64 15.35
N GLU A 69 -52.28 32.65 14.83
CA GLU A 69 -50.98 32.81 14.16
C GLU A 69 -51.00 31.95 12.89
N VAL A 70 -50.99 32.56 11.71
CA VAL A 70 -50.93 31.82 10.43
C VAL A 70 -49.48 31.77 9.96
N PRO A 71 -48.83 30.60 9.93
CA PRO A 71 -47.43 30.50 9.54
C PRO A 71 -47.30 30.73 8.03
N THR A 72 -46.17 31.32 7.62
CA THR A 72 -45.80 31.29 6.20
C THR A 72 -45.49 29.85 5.78
N THR A 73 -45.63 29.55 4.49
CA THR A 73 -45.36 28.20 3.94
C THR A 73 -43.96 27.71 4.30
N THR A 74 -42.97 28.60 4.25
CA THR A 74 -41.56 28.28 4.55
C THR A 74 -41.33 28.05 6.05
N GLU A 75 -41.99 28.82 6.93
CA GLU A 75 -41.95 28.59 8.38
C GLU A 75 -42.64 27.29 8.76
N PHE A 76 -43.81 27.00 8.18
CA PHE A 76 -44.52 25.74 8.40
C PHE A 76 -43.65 24.53 8.01
N ILE A 77 -43.02 24.56 6.83
CA ILE A 77 -42.13 23.48 6.38
C ILE A 77 -40.97 23.28 7.36
N LYS A 78 -40.35 24.37 7.85
CA LYS A 78 -39.25 24.30 8.84
C LYS A 78 -39.71 23.71 10.17
N ILE A 79 -40.85 24.16 10.69
CA ILE A 79 -41.43 23.67 11.95
C ILE A 79 -41.80 22.20 11.82
N ARG A 80 -42.48 21.82 10.72
CA ARG A 80 -42.88 20.45 10.46
C ARG A 80 -41.69 19.52 10.28
N TYR A 81 -40.65 19.96 9.58
CA TYR A 81 -39.39 19.21 9.44
C TYR A 81 -38.73 18.97 10.80
N ALA A 82 -38.59 20.03 11.61
CA ALA A 82 -38.02 19.94 12.94
C ALA A 82 -38.81 18.96 13.83
N TYR A 83 -40.14 19.03 13.78
CA TYR A 83 -41.03 18.10 14.49
C TYR A 83 -40.82 16.65 14.05
N GLU A 84 -40.87 16.36 12.75
CA GLU A 84 -40.72 14.99 12.22
C GLU A 84 -39.33 14.40 12.52
N LEU A 85 -38.27 15.22 12.45
CA LEU A 85 -36.90 14.81 12.78
C LEU A 85 -36.74 14.51 14.27
N LEU A 86 -37.24 15.39 15.14
CA LEU A 86 -37.08 15.28 16.60
C LEU A 86 -38.04 14.29 17.25
N THR A 87 -39.13 13.90 16.58
CA THR A 87 -40.07 12.89 17.06
C THR A 87 -39.60 11.46 16.75
N ASN A 88 -38.75 11.27 15.75
CA ASN A 88 -38.19 9.96 15.43
C ASN A 88 -36.98 9.66 16.34
N PRO A 89 -36.99 8.54 17.10
CA PRO A 89 -35.93 8.26 18.07
C PRO A 89 -34.56 8.07 17.42
N ILE A 90 -34.49 7.49 16.21
CA ILE A 90 -33.23 7.25 15.51
C ILE A 90 -32.67 8.56 14.98
N TRP A 91 -33.50 9.38 14.33
CA TRP A 91 -33.06 10.67 13.80
C TRP A 91 -32.68 11.66 14.89
N LYS A 92 -33.48 11.75 15.96
CA LYS A 92 -33.16 12.56 17.15
C LYS A 92 -31.82 12.16 17.75
N ARG A 93 -31.56 10.86 17.97
CA ARG A 93 -30.27 10.36 18.50
C ARG A 93 -29.10 10.77 17.59
N ASN A 94 -29.23 10.56 16.28
CA ASN A 94 -28.16 10.88 15.34
C ASN A 94 -27.89 12.40 15.27
N TYR A 95 -28.94 13.22 15.37
CA TYR A 95 -28.84 14.67 15.42
C TYR A 95 -28.20 15.16 16.73
N ASP A 96 -28.67 14.66 17.87
CA ASP A 96 -28.21 15.10 19.19
C ASP A 96 -26.75 14.72 19.46
N VAL A 97 -26.36 13.49 19.12
CA VAL A 97 -25.01 12.97 19.44
C VAL A 97 -23.98 13.38 18.39
N PHE A 98 -24.34 13.28 17.10
CA PHE A 98 -23.40 13.40 15.99
C PHE A 98 -23.65 14.63 15.08
N GLY A 99 -24.71 15.40 15.33
CA GLY A 99 -25.08 16.55 14.51
C GLY A 99 -25.50 16.18 13.09
N ILE A 100 -25.98 14.95 12.87
CA ILE A 100 -26.27 14.44 11.53
C ILE A 100 -27.67 14.89 11.09
N ASN A 101 -27.72 15.54 9.93
CA ASN A 101 -28.94 16.02 9.32
C ASN A 101 -28.90 15.82 7.79
N GLU A 102 -29.21 14.60 7.34
CA GLU A 102 -29.04 14.21 5.93
C GLU A 102 -30.09 14.80 5.00
N GLN A 103 -31.24 15.19 5.54
CA GLN A 103 -32.43 15.56 4.77
C GLN A 103 -32.58 17.08 4.59
N ASP A 104 -31.54 17.88 4.86
CA ASP A 104 -31.58 19.34 4.72
C ASP A 104 -31.92 19.82 3.29
N HIS A 105 -31.48 19.08 2.28
CA HIS A 105 -31.82 19.37 0.88
C HIS A 105 -33.33 19.23 0.59
N VAL A 106 -34.07 18.48 1.41
CA VAL A 106 -35.53 18.35 1.32
C VAL A 106 -36.20 19.67 1.69
N LEU A 107 -35.70 20.39 2.70
CA LEU A 107 -36.21 21.71 3.08
C LEU A 107 -36.17 22.69 1.90
N GLU A 108 -35.02 22.77 1.23
CA GLU A 108 -34.85 23.69 0.08
C GLU A 108 -35.76 23.30 -1.08
N LYS A 109 -35.79 22.01 -1.44
CA LYS A 109 -36.63 21.50 -2.54
C LYS A 109 -38.12 21.71 -2.28
N LEU A 110 -38.59 21.43 -1.07
CA LEU A 110 -39.99 21.61 -0.69
C LEU A 110 -40.37 23.09 -0.60
N SER A 111 -39.45 23.94 -0.12
CA SER A 111 -39.69 25.39 -0.07
C SER A 111 -39.86 26.00 -1.47
N GLN A 112 -39.15 25.46 -2.47
CA GLN A 112 -39.32 25.84 -3.88
C GLN A 112 -40.61 25.25 -4.48
N GLN A 113 -40.90 23.98 -4.20
CA GLN A 113 -42.06 23.28 -4.75
C GLN A 113 -43.39 23.90 -4.30
N TYR A 114 -43.50 24.27 -3.03
CA TYR A 114 -44.72 24.84 -2.44
C TYR A 114 -44.71 26.37 -2.38
N ALA A 115 -43.83 27.02 -3.16
CA ALA A 115 -43.72 28.48 -3.15
C ALA A 115 -45.05 29.15 -3.55
N GLY A 116 -45.66 29.90 -2.62
CA GLY A 116 -46.94 30.59 -2.83
C GLY A 116 -48.18 29.75 -2.55
N GLU A 117 -48.04 28.48 -2.15
CA GLU A 117 -49.17 27.66 -1.72
C GLU A 117 -49.56 27.90 -0.25
N LYS A 118 -50.82 27.61 0.11
CA LYS A 118 -51.27 27.61 1.50
C LYS A 118 -50.72 26.41 2.24
N PHE A 119 -50.36 26.58 3.51
CA PHE A 119 -49.79 25.52 4.34
C PHE A 119 -50.70 24.27 4.44
N SER A 120 -52.02 24.44 4.35
CA SER A 120 -53.02 23.36 4.36
C SER A 120 -52.91 22.39 3.19
N ASN A 121 -52.29 22.80 2.08
CA ASN A 121 -52.19 22.00 0.86
C ASN A 121 -50.91 21.18 0.78
N ILE A 122 -50.01 21.32 1.77
CA ILE A 122 -48.74 20.61 1.80
C ILE A 122 -48.98 19.15 2.15
N ALA A 123 -48.51 18.22 1.31
CA ALA A 123 -48.61 16.80 1.57
C ALA A 123 -47.70 16.38 2.74
N LEU A 124 -48.28 15.72 3.75
CA LEU A 124 -47.58 15.16 4.91
C LEU A 124 -47.56 13.62 4.84
N PRO A 125 -46.55 12.94 5.43
CA PRO A 125 -45.35 13.47 6.09
C PRO A 125 -44.32 14.05 5.10
N LEU A 126 -43.49 14.99 5.56
CA LEU A 126 -42.41 15.58 4.75
C LEU A 126 -41.22 14.62 4.62
N LEU A 127 -40.89 13.94 5.70
CA LEU A 127 -39.80 12.98 5.79
C LEU A 127 -40.37 11.57 5.60
N ARG A 128 -39.85 10.86 4.60
CA ARG A 128 -40.17 9.44 4.42
C ARG A 128 -39.24 8.61 5.30
N THR A 129 -39.83 7.81 6.20
CA THR A 129 -39.09 6.74 6.84
C THR A 129 -38.72 5.71 5.78
N VAL A 130 -37.44 5.35 5.75
CA VAL A 130 -37.01 4.22 4.93
C VAL A 130 -37.60 2.99 5.63
N ALA A 131 -38.66 2.41 5.05
CA ALA A 131 -39.07 1.06 5.38
C ALA A 131 -37.98 0.13 4.84
N SER A 132 -36.90 0.00 5.60
CA SER A 132 -35.88 -0.99 5.35
C SER A 132 -36.51 -2.34 5.66
N ASP A 133 -36.63 -3.22 4.66
CA ASP A 133 -36.83 -4.64 4.86
C ASP A 133 -35.75 -5.12 5.84
N THR A 134 -36.13 -5.24 7.11
CA THR A 134 -35.24 -5.42 8.25
C THR A 134 -34.54 -6.78 8.25
N GLY A 135 -34.89 -7.66 7.30
CA GLY A 135 -34.38 -9.02 7.21
C GLY A 135 -32.93 -9.16 6.79
N ASP A 136 -32.31 -8.16 6.15
CA ASP A 136 -31.04 -8.40 5.42
C ASP A 136 -29.91 -7.38 5.71
N TYR A 137 -30.05 -6.56 6.76
CA TYR A 137 -29.04 -5.57 7.19
C TYR A 137 -28.01 -6.09 8.21
N ALA A 138 -28.21 -7.29 8.76
CA ALA A 138 -27.37 -7.84 9.83
C ALA A 138 -26.10 -8.54 9.32
N PHE A 139 -25.31 -7.85 8.48
CA PHE A 139 -24.01 -8.36 8.05
C PHE A 139 -22.91 -7.87 8.99
N ASN A 140 -22.37 -8.75 9.84
CA ASN A 140 -21.23 -8.48 10.74
C ASN A 140 -21.34 -7.14 11.51
N VAL A 141 -22.49 -6.88 12.13
CA VAL A 141 -22.68 -5.70 12.98
C VAL A 141 -21.89 -5.90 14.27
N ILE A 142 -20.99 -4.96 14.56
CA ILE A 142 -20.06 -5.01 15.67
C ILE A 142 -20.64 -4.25 16.86
N THR A 143 -20.78 -4.96 17.97
CA THR A 143 -21.19 -4.38 19.26
C THR A 143 -19.99 -3.82 20.03
N SER A 144 -20.24 -2.99 21.05
CA SER A 144 -19.20 -2.43 21.91
C SER A 144 -18.26 -3.49 22.55
N LYS A 145 -18.76 -4.69 22.84
CA LYS A 145 -17.95 -5.78 23.41
C LYS A 145 -17.02 -6.40 22.37
N GLU A 146 -17.56 -6.71 21.19
CA GLU A 146 -16.79 -7.30 20.08
C GLU A 146 -15.72 -6.33 19.56
N PHE A 147 -16.00 -5.03 19.62
CA PHE A 147 -15.04 -4.00 19.22
C PHE A 147 -13.73 -4.08 20.03
N GLN A 148 -13.80 -4.44 21.31
CA GLN A 148 -12.60 -4.57 22.15
C GLN A 148 -11.79 -5.82 21.81
N SER A 149 -12.46 -6.93 21.49
CA SER A 149 -11.79 -8.17 21.05
C SER A 149 -11.23 -8.08 19.63
N MET A 150 -11.72 -7.14 18.81
CA MET A 150 -11.32 -6.95 17.41
C MET A 150 -9.81 -6.77 17.21
N PHE A 151 -9.15 -6.09 18.13
CA PHE A 151 -7.73 -5.73 18.05
C PHE A 151 -6.78 -6.84 18.53
N GLN A 152 -7.31 -8.03 18.83
CA GLN A 152 -6.49 -9.21 19.14
C GLN A 152 -5.94 -9.87 17.87
N ASP A 153 -6.69 -9.79 16.77
CA ASP A 153 -6.28 -10.32 15.48
C ASP A 153 -5.20 -9.45 14.83
N SER A 154 -4.26 -10.08 14.12
CA SER A 154 -3.23 -9.39 13.35
C SER A 154 -3.72 -8.88 11.99
N LYS A 155 -4.92 -9.29 11.56
CA LYS A 155 -5.51 -8.90 10.28
C LYS A 155 -6.01 -7.45 10.31
N PRO A 156 -5.90 -6.73 9.18
CA PRO A 156 -6.44 -5.38 9.06
C PRO A 156 -7.97 -5.41 9.04
N TRP A 157 -8.58 -4.32 9.52
CA TRP A 157 -10.03 -4.16 9.59
C TRP A 157 -10.53 -3.04 8.69
N LEU A 158 -11.65 -3.28 8.03
CA LEU A 158 -12.41 -2.28 7.28
C LEU A 158 -13.81 -2.19 7.90
N LEU A 159 -14.17 -1.01 8.39
CA LEU A 159 -15.42 -0.77 9.09
C LEU A 159 -16.28 0.25 8.36
N GLN A 160 -17.58 -0.04 8.26
CA GLN A 160 -18.59 0.93 7.84
C GLN A 160 -19.35 1.41 9.07
N VAL A 161 -19.34 2.72 9.32
CA VAL A 161 -20.26 3.35 10.27
C VAL A 161 -21.52 3.77 9.52
N TYR A 162 -22.67 3.29 9.97
CA TYR A 162 -23.95 3.51 9.30
C TYR A 162 -25.07 3.82 10.29
N SER A 163 -26.20 4.29 9.76
CA SER A 163 -27.42 4.49 10.53
C SER A 163 -28.59 3.82 9.84
N SER A 164 -29.43 3.15 10.62
CA SER A 164 -30.69 2.55 10.15
C SER A 164 -31.68 3.62 9.62
N GLY A 165 -31.57 4.86 10.11
CA GLY A 165 -32.40 5.99 9.68
C GLY A 165 -31.86 6.74 8.46
N SER A 166 -30.73 6.31 7.88
CA SER A 166 -30.05 6.99 6.76
C SER A 166 -30.37 6.31 5.42
N ASN A 167 -30.92 7.09 4.49
CA ASN A 167 -31.22 6.58 3.14
C ASN A 167 -29.92 6.28 2.35
N GLN A 168 -28.90 7.11 2.52
CA GLN A 168 -27.60 6.90 1.87
C GLN A 168 -26.93 5.61 2.36
N SER A 169 -27.03 5.34 3.67
CA SER A 169 -26.55 4.09 4.26
C SER A 169 -27.29 2.88 3.70
N ALA A 170 -28.61 2.98 3.54
CA ALA A 170 -29.42 1.91 2.96
C ALA A 170 -29.05 1.61 1.50
N GLN A 171 -28.84 2.64 0.68
CA GLN A 171 -28.43 2.49 -0.72
C GLN A 171 -27.05 1.84 -0.86
N PHE A 172 -26.14 2.12 0.06
CA PHE A 172 -24.78 1.58 0.03
C PHE A 172 -24.68 0.13 0.57
N ALA A 173 -25.70 -0.39 1.25
CA ALA A 173 -25.65 -1.72 1.89
C ALA A 173 -25.31 -2.85 0.90
N ASN A 174 -25.89 -2.83 -0.31
CA ASN A 174 -25.58 -3.85 -1.33
C ASN A 174 -24.15 -3.73 -1.86
N SER A 175 -23.66 -2.49 -2.05
CA SER A 175 -22.27 -2.24 -2.39
C SER A 175 -21.32 -2.74 -1.30
N TRP A 176 -21.68 -2.56 -0.03
CA TRP A 176 -20.90 -3.06 1.10
C TRP A 176 -20.82 -4.59 1.15
N LYS A 177 -21.93 -5.31 0.91
CA LYS A 177 -21.92 -6.77 0.78
C LYS A 177 -20.96 -7.24 -0.31
N ARG A 178 -20.94 -6.53 -1.46
CA ARG A 178 -20.00 -6.84 -2.56
C ARG A 178 -18.54 -6.55 -2.16
N ILE A 179 -18.27 -5.45 -1.46
CA ILE A 179 -16.93 -5.15 -0.91
C ILE A 179 -16.49 -6.25 0.05
N ALA A 180 -17.39 -6.70 0.93
CA ALA A 180 -17.13 -7.76 1.88
C ALA A 180 -16.76 -9.09 1.20
N ALA A 181 -17.48 -9.46 0.15
CA ALA A 181 -17.18 -10.65 -0.64
C ALA A 181 -15.80 -10.56 -1.32
N LEU A 182 -15.42 -9.40 -1.87
CA LEU A 182 -14.15 -9.19 -2.57
C LEU A 182 -12.91 -9.19 -1.65
N LEU A 183 -13.10 -8.86 -0.38
CA LEU A 183 -12.04 -8.77 0.62
C LEU A 183 -12.03 -9.97 1.58
N ASN A 184 -12.91 -10.94 1.36
CA ASN A 184 -12.96 -12.16 2.14
C ASN A 184 -11.60 -12.88 2.09
N GLY A 185 -11.13 -13.36 3.25
CA GLY A 185 -9.80 -13.95 3.41
C GLY A 185 -8.65 -12.95 3.53
N VAL A 186 -8.74 -11.77 2.88
CA VAL A 186 -7.72 -10.73 2.86
C VAL A 186 -7.76 -9.84 4.11
N ALA A 187 -8.95 -9.42 4.52
CA ALA A 187 -9.15 -8.51 5.67
C ALA A 187 -10.46 -8.79 6.40
N ASN A 188 -10.54 -8.34 7.64
CA ASN A 188 -11.75 -8.43 8.44
C ASN A 188 -12.66 -7.23 8.15
N ILE A 189 -13.97 -7.49 8.05
CA ILE A 189 -14.96 -6.48 7.65
C ILE A 189 -16.13 -6.52 8.61
N GLY A 190 -16.57 -5.34 9.03
CA GLY A 190 -17.78 -5.21 9.82
C GLY A 190 -18.45 -3.86 9.74
N MET A 191 -19.61 -3.77 10.37
CA MET A 191 -20.48 -2.61 10.36
C MET A 191 -20.71 -2.12 11.78
N VAL A 192 -20.77 -0.81 11.98
CA VAL A 192 -21.04 -0.20 13.29
C VAL A 192 -22.27 0.69 13.14
N GLU A 193 -23.33 0.36 13.87
CA GLU A 193 -24.53 1.20 13.92
C GLU A 193 -24.29 2.37 14.88
N LEU A 194 -24.82 3.56 14.55
CA LEU A 194 -24.65 4.75 15.41
C LEU A 194 -25.23 4.62 16.84
N GLY A 195 -26.07 3.64 17.09
CA GLY A 195 -26.59 3.30 18.42
C GLY A 195 -25.59 2.68 19.35
N GLU A 196 -24.52 2.09 18.81
CA GLU A 196 -23.33 1.75 19.57
C GLU A 196 -22.52 3.04 19.81
N VAL A 197 -23.08 3.96 20.59
CA VAL A 197 -22.61 5.35 20.74
C VAL A 197 -21.14 5.41 21.13
N GLN A 198 -20.67 4.50 22.00
CA GLN A 198 -19.28 4.47 22.44
C GLN A 198 -18.31 4.17 21.29
N VAL A 199 -18.64 3.19 20.46
CA VAL A 199 -17.81 2.79 19.30
C VAL A 199 -17.90 3.84 18.20
N ALA A 200 -19.11 4.30 17.88
CA ALA A 200 -19.33 5.33 16.88
C ALA A 200 -18.61 6.65 17.25
N ALA A 201 -18.64 7.06 18.52
CA ALA A 201 -17.89 8.22 19.02
C ALA A 201 -16.38 8.02 18.91
N TYR A 202 -15.87 6.80 19.10
CA TYR A 202 -14.46 6.48 18.91
C TYR A 202 -14.01 6.60 17.44
N LEU A 203 -14.86 6.18 16.50
CA LEU A 203 -14.57 6.23 15.06
C LEU A 203 -14.81 7.62 14.45
N SER A 204 -15.65 8.45 15.08
CA SER A 204 -15.98 9.80 14.63
C SER A 204 -14.81 10.79 14.71
N GLU A 205 -14.93 11.90 13.99
CA GLU A 205 -14.06 13.07 14.18
C GLU A 205 -14.58 13.93 15.34
N ARG A 206 -13.69 14.67 16.00
CA ARG A 206 -14.04 15.57 17.11
C ARG A 206 -13.83 17.02 16.70
N LYS A 207 -14.87 17.84 16.82
CA LYS A 207 -14.72 19.30 16.74
C LYS A 207 -13.98 19.81 17.98
N PRO A 208 -13.37 21.01 17.94
CA PRO A 208 -12.72 21.61 19.11
C PRO A 208 -13.61 21.72 20.36
N MET A 209 -14.94 21.86 20.17
CA MET A 209 -15.94 21.89 21.24
C MET A 209 -16.29 20.50 21.81
N GLY A 210 -15.64 19.43 21.35
CA GLY A 210 -15.87 18.06 21.80
C GLY A 210 -17.07 17.35 21.15
N ARG A 211 -17.82 18.02 20.26
CA ARG A 211 -18.90 17.39 19.48
C ARG A 211 -18.34 16.41 18.45
N PHE A 212 -18.93 15.22 18.41
CA PHE A 212 -18.64 14.19 17.42
C PHE A 212 -19.29 14.52 16.08
N PHE A 213 -18.61 14.23 14.97
CA PHE A 213 -19.18 14.40 13.64
C PHE A 213 -18.51 13.48 12.61
N PHE A 214 -19.19 13.31 11.47
CA PHE A 214 -18.65 12.66 10.28
C PHE A 214 -18.63 13.67 9.14
N ARG A 215 -17.44 14.08 8.69
CA ARG A 215 -17.28 15.18 7.73
C ARG A 215 -18.02 14.96 6.41
N ASN A 216 -17.99 13.73 5.91
CA ASN A 216 -18.62 13.34 4.65
C ASN A 216 -20.01 12.72 4.85
N GLY A 217 -20.61 12.86 6.03
CA GLY A 217 -21.88 12.23 6.37
C GLY A 217 -21.78 10.72 6.55
N LEU A 218 -22.92 10.04 6.38
CA LEU A 218 -23.03 8.58 6.46
C LEU A 218 -23.39 7.98 5.08
N PRO A 219 -22.96 6.75 4.79
CA PRO A 219 -22.10 5.92 5.65
C PRO A 219 -20.64 6.37 5.59
N SER A 220 -19.95 6.25 6.72
CA SER A 220 -18.52 6.58 6.82
C SER A 220 -17.68 5.32 6.82
N VAL A 221 -16.63 5.28 5.99
CA VAL A 221 -15.76 4.11 5.86
C VAL A 221 -14.40 4.40 6.50
N VAL A 222 -13.98 3.53 7.41
CA VAL A 222 -12.74 3.67 8.18
C VAL A 222 -11.98 2.35 8.22
N ALA A 223 -10.66 2.42 8.28
CA ALA A 223 -9.79 1.26 8.25
C ALA A 223 -8.74 1.29 9.36
N PHE A 224 -8.46 0.11 9.90
CA PHE A 224 -7.34 -0.14 10.81
C PHE A 224 -6.32 -1.03 10.08
N PRO A 225 -5.08 -0.54 9.83
CA PRO A 225 -4.04 -1.38 9.27
C PRO A 225 -3.56 -2.44 10.27
N SER A 226 -2.85 -3.46 9.78
CA SER A 226 -2.28 -4.52 10.62
C SER A 226 -1.38 -3.94 11.71
N GLY A 227 -1.64 -4.31 12.98
CA GLY A 227 -0.88 -3.81 14.14
C GLY A 227 -1.36 -2.47 14.70
N CYS A 228 -2.38 -1.84 14.11
CA CYS A 228 -2.99 -0.63 14.63
C CYS A 228 -4.06 -0.96 15.70
N LYS A 229 -3.89 -0.42 16.90
CA LYS A 229 -4.82 -0.61 18.04
C LYS A 229 -5.41 0.68 18.59
N THR A 230 -4.99 1.83 18.06
CA THR A 230 -5.38 3.15 18.56
C THR A 230 -6.02 3.98 17.46
N SER A 231 -6.78 5.01 17.85
CA SER A 231 -7.44 5.94 16.93
C SER A 231 -6.47 6.77 16.10
N ASP A 232 -5.21 6.85 16.51
CA ASP A 232 -4.18 7.68 15.86
C ASP A 232 -3.71 7.09 14.53
N CYS A 233 -3.79 5.77 14.37
CA CYS A 233 -3.44 5.07 13.14
C CYS A 233 -4.68 4.71 12.29
N LEU A 234 -5.87 5.14 12.69
CA LEU A 234 -7.10 5.01 11.91
C LEU A 234 -6.99 5.81 10.60
N ILE A 235 -7.29 5.15 9.49
CA ILE A 235 -7.31 5.77 8.16
C ILE A 235 -8.76 5.90 7.71
N ARG A 236 -9.17 7.11 7.31
CA ARG A 236 -10.53 7.38 6.82
C ARG A 236 -10.55 7.44 5.31
N PHE A 237 -11.62 6.92 4.71
CA PHE A 237 -11.86 7.03 3.29
C PHE A 237 -12.57 8.36 2.99
N GLU A 238 -11.98 9.17 2.10
CA GLU A 238 -12.49 10.49 1.72
C GLU A 238 -13.02 10.52 0.27
N GLY A 239 -13.07 9.36 -0.42
CA GLY A 239 -13.51 9.26 -1.82
C GLY A 239 -15.00 8.96 -1.98
N GLU A 240 -15.39 8.74 -3.23
CA GLU A 240 -16.76 8.34 -3.58
C GLU A 240 -17.08 6.91 -3.10
N LEU A 241 -18.26 6.72 -2.53
CA LEU A 241 -18.74 5.44 -1.98
C LEU A 241 -19.15 4.47 -3.10
N SER A 242 -18.16 3.98 -3.85
CA SER A 242 -18.32 2.91 -4.84
C SER A 242 -17.49 1.69 -4.47
N VAL A 243 -17.90 0.51 -4.96
CA VAL A 243 -17.19 -0.75 -4.72
C VAL A 243 -15.74 -0.67 -5.18
N ASP A 244 -15.48 -0.15 -6.37
CA ASP A 244 -14.13 -0.02 -6.95
C ASP A 244 -13.26 0.98 -6.18
N ALA A 245 -13.81 2.15 -5.82
CA ALA A 245 -13.03 3.18 -5.13
C ALA A 245 -12.63 2.74 -3.71
N VAL A 246 -13.54 2.12 -2.95
CA VAL A 246 -13.27 1.65 -1.59
C VAL A 246 -12.29 0.47 -1.60
N THR A 247 -12.49 -0.52 -2.48
CA THR A 247 -11.61 -1.69 -2.56
C THR A 247 -10.20 -1.33 -3.04
N ASP A 248 -10.08 -0.45 -4.05
CA ASP A 248 -8.77 0.00 -4.54
C ASP A 248 -8.02 0.85 -3.50
N TRP A 249 -8.73 1.76 -2.83
CA TRP A 249 -8.16 2.54 -1.72
C TRP A 249 -7.68 1.63 -0.59
N PHE A 250 -8.48 0.67 -0.17
CA PHE A 250 -8.12 -0.22 0.93
C PHE A 250 -6.91 -1.10 0.55
N ALA A 251 -6.92 -1.70 -0.65
CA ALA A 251 -5.81 -2.50 -1.14
C ALA A 251 -4.50 -1.70 -1.24
N MET A 252 -4.54 -0.46 -1.73
CA MET A 252 -3.35 0.35 -1.93
C MET A 252 -2.87 1.06 -0.66
N ALA A 253 -3.75 1.76 0.04
CA ALA A 253 -3.39 2.67 1.13
C ALA A 253 -3.30 1.99 2.49
N VAL A 254 -4.04 0.89 2.69
CA VAL A 254 -4.06 0.16 3.98
C VAL A 254 -3.22 -1.11 3.90
N LEU A 255 -3.43 -1.92 2.86
CA LEU A 255 -2.76 -3.23 2.71
C LEU A 255 -1.41 -3.17 1.99
N ASN A 256 -1.09 -2.07 1.30
CA ASN A 256 0.10 -1.91 0.46
C ASN A 256 0.23 -2.99 -0.62
N LEU A 257 -0.90 -3.42 -1.18
CA LEU A 257 -0.91 -4.38 -2.28
C LEU A 257 -0.61 -3.69 -3.61
N PRO A 258 0.11 -4.35 -4.54
CA PRO A 258 0.43 -3.78 -5.83
C PRO A 258 -0.81 -3.64 -6.71
N ARG A 259 -0.83 -2.60 -7.54
CA ARG A 259 -1.84 -2.44 -8.60
C ARG A 259 -1.43 -3.23 -9.83
N ILE A 260 -2.34 -4.08 -10.30
CA ILE A 260 -2.19 -4.81 -11.57
C ILE A 260 -2.83 -3.98 -12.67
N PHE A 261 -2.06 -3.69 -13.73
CA PHE A 261 -2.48 -2.79 -14.79
C PHE A 261 -3.12 -3.53 -15.97
N TYR A 262 -4.03 -2.84 -16.64
CA TYR A 262 -4.59 -3.26 -17.91
C TYR A 262 -3.67 -2.87 -19.07
N TYR A 263 -3.50 -3.79 -20.01
CA TYR A 263 -2.76 -3.60 -21.24
C TYR A 263 -3.65 -3.87 -22.46
N SER A 264 -3.42 -3.09 -23.51
CA SER A 264 -3.96 -3.32 -24.85
C SER A 264 -3.04 -4.25 -25.65
N LYS A 265 -3.49 -4.72 -26.81
CA LYS A 265 -2.68 -5.52 -27.73
C LYS A 265 -1.34 -4.87 -28.11
N GLU A 266 -1.31 -3.54 -28.26
CA GLU A 266 -0.08 -2.81 -28.64
C GLU A 266 0.85 -2.59 -27.44
N SER A 267 0.30 -2.50 -26.23
CA SER A 267 1.08 -2.16 -25.04
C SER A 267 1.56 -3.39 -24.26
N LEU A 268 0.90 -4.54 -24.38
CA LEU A 268 1.25 -5.77 -23.67
C LEU A 268 2.68 -6.23 -23.99
N GLY A 269 3.06 -6.28 -25.26
CA GLY A 269 4.41 -6.65 -25.68
C GLY A 269 5.50 -5.71 -25.11
N PRO A 270 5.54 -4.43 -25.52
CA PRO A 270 6.64 -3.54 -25.15
C PRO A 270 6.62 -3.10 -23.69
N ARG A 271 5.46 -2.94 -23.06
CA ARG A 271 5.37 -2.37 -21.69
C ARG A 271 5.31 -3.43 -20.59
N PHE A 272 4.87 -4.66 -20.90
CA PHE A 272 4.82 -5.75 -19.93
C PHE A 272 5.81 -6.85 -20.28
N LEU A 273 5.67 -7.53 -21.43
CA LEU A 273 6.49 -8.71 -21.76
C LEU A 273 7.99 -8.39 -21.90
N ALA A 274 8.34 -7.25 -22.48
CA ALA A 274 9.74 -6.85 -22.66
C ALA A 274 10.38 -6.27 -21.39
N LYS A 275 9.58 -5.68 -20.50
CA LYS A 275 10.05 -5.03 -19.27
C LYS A 275 10.09 -6.01 -18.08
N SER A 276 9.24 -7.03 -18.09
CA SER A 276 9.23 -8.09 -17.08
C SER A 276 10.54 -8.87 -17.10
N SER A 277 11.06 -9.20 -15.94
CA SER A 277 12.30 -9.97 -15.82
C SER A 277 12.17 -11.37 -16.43
N PRO A 278 13.18 -11.85 -17.16
CA PRO A 278 13.07 -13.06 -17.99
C PRO A 278 12.97 -14.37 -17.19
N HIS A 279 13.23 -14.34 -15.88
CA HIS A 279 13.15 -15.49 -14.98
C HIS A 279 11.77 -15.68 -14.34
N LYS A 280 10.90 -14.67 -14.42
CA LYS A 280 9.58 -14.72 -13.80
C LYS A 280 8.56 -15.29 -14.77
N VAL A 281 7.64 -16.08 -14.24
CA VAL A 281 6.46 -16.52 -14.97
C VAL A 281 5.54 -15.31 -15.17
N LYS A 282 4.97 -15.16 -16.37
CA LYS A 282 4.07 -14.03 -16.68
C LYS A 282 2.64 -14.54 -16.65
N VAL A 283 1.85 -13.99 -15.75
CA VAL A 283 0.44 -14.34 -15.55
C VAL A 283 -0.43 -13.23 -16.11
N ILE A 284 -1.28 -13.56 -17.07
CA ILE A 284 -2.13 -12.59 -17.78
C ILE A 284 -3.59 -12.98 -17.57
N PHE A 285 -4.37 -12.06 -16.99
CA PHE A 285 -5.80 -12.21 -16.82
C PHE A 285 -6.57 -11.55 -17.96
N PHE A 286 -7.40 -12.32 -18.65
CA PHE A 286 -8.31 -11.82 -19.67
C PHE A 286 -9.69 -11.62 -19.06
N SER A 287 -10.21 -10.39 -19.12
CA SER A 287 -11.54 -10.02 -18.61
C SER A 287 -12.39 -9.38 -19.71
N LYS A 288 -13.70 -9.64 -19.69
CA LYS A 288 -14.67 -8.97 -20.59
C LYS A 288 -15.12 -7.60 -20.08
N THR A 289 -15.17 -7.42 -18.76
CA THR A 289 -15.76 -6.24 -18.13
C THR A 289 -14.75 -5.13 -17.88
N GLY A 290 -13.46 -5.45 -17.82
CA GLY A 290 -12.41 -4.50 -17.45
C GLY A 290 -12.38 -4.17 -15.95
N GLU A 291 -13.05 -4.97 -15.11
CA GLU A 291 -13.01 -4.82 -13.66
C GLU A 291 -11.58 -4.94 -13.11
N ARG A 292 -11.23 -4.15 -12.09
CA ARG A 292 -9.89 -4.20 -11.52
C ARG A 292 -9.63 -5.55 -10.85
N ALA A 293 -8.36 -5.96 -10.82
CA ALA A 293 -7.96 -7.17 -10.12
C ALA A 293 -8.41 -7.12 -8.66
N THR A 294 -9.00 -8.22 -8.19
CA THR A 294 -9.52 -8.37 -6.83
C THR A 294 -8.39 -8.25 -5.80
N PRO A 295 -8.70 -7.82 -4.56
CA PRO A 295 -7.72 -7.78 -3.49
C PRO A 295 -6.96 -9.09 -3.28
N ALA A 296 -7.63 -10.25 -3.41
CA ALA A 296 -7.00 -11.57 -3.32
C ALA A 296 -5.93 -11.80 -4.39
N ILE A 297 -6.22 -11.47 -5.66
CA ILE A 297 -5.23 -11.55 -6.75
C ILE A 297 -4.07 -10.59 -6.51
N ARG A 298 -4.33 -9.38 -5.99
CA ARG A 298 -3.25 -8.42 -5.66
C ARG A 298 -2.39 -8.92 -4.49
N GLN A 299 -2.98 -9.63 -3.54
CA GLN A 299 -2.24 -10.29 -2.45
C GLN A 299 -1.35 -11.39 -3.01
N ALA A 300 -1.88 -12.27 -3.87
CA ALA A 300 -1.08 -13.27 -4.58
C ALA A 300 0.06 -12.62 -5.38
N ALA A 301 -0.19 -11.47 -6.03
CA ALA A 301 0.84 -10.75 -6.75
C ALA A 301 1.96 -10.18 -5.88
N ARG A 302 1.67 -9.88 -4.61
CA ARG A 302 2.67 -9.50 -3.62
C ARG A 302 3.45 -10.71 -3.14
N ASP A 303 2.75 -11.77 -2.74
CA ASP A 303 3.36 -12.97 -2.13
C ASP A 303 4.25 -13.72 -3.13
N TYR A 304 3.84 -13.76 -4.40
CA TYR A 304 4.57 -14.41 -5.49
C TYR A 304 5.43 -13.45 -6.32
N TRP A 305 5.70 -12.23 -5.84
CA TRP A 305 6.44 -11.21 -6.60
C TRP A 305 7.79 -11.71 -7.14
N ASN A 306 8.46 -12.58 -6.39
CA ASN A 306 9.76 -13.15 -6.75
C ASN A 306 9.67 -14.16 -7.90
N TYR A 307 8.53 -14.84 -8.05
CA TYR A 307 8.34 -15.92 -9.02
C TYR A 307 7.54 -15.49 -10.25
N ALA A 308 6.57 -14.58 -10.08
CA ALA A 308 5.61 -14.24 -11.12
C ALA A 308 5.35 -12.74 -11.25
N THR A 309 4.97 -12.33 -12.46
CA THR A 309 4.52 -10.96 -12.78
C THR A 309 3.12 -11.00 -13.37
N PHE A 310 2.28 -10.03 -13.01
CA PHE A 310 0.84 -10.06 -13.30
C PHE A 310 0.42 -8.91 -14.21
N ALA A 311 -0.47 -9.19 -15.15
CA ALA A 311 -1.10 -8.20 -16.03
C ALA A 311 -2.57 -8.54 -16.27
N CYS A 312 -3.37 -7.52 -16.58
CA CYS A 312 -4.74 -7.70 -17.06
C CYS A 312 -4.86 -7.27 -18.52
N VAL A 313 -5.76 -7.89 -19.27
CA VAL A 313 -6.10 -7.55 -20.65
C VAL A 313 -7.62 -7.52 -20.76
N LEU A 314 -8.13 -6.47 -21.41
CA LEU A 314 -9.55 -6.38 -21.76
C LEU A 314 -9.76 -7.18 -23.05
N TRP A 315 -10.45 -8.31 -22.95
CA TRP A 315 -10.76 -9.16 -24.09
C TRP A 315 -11.97 -8.61 -24.86
N ARG A 316 -11.82 -8.47 -26.18
CA ARG A 316 -12.88 -8.05 -27.10
C ARG A 316 -12.98 -9.06 -28.24
N GLU A 317 -14.20 -9.30 -28.72
CA GLU A 317 -14.46 -10.25 -29.81
C GLU A 317 -13.72 -9.86 -31.11
N GLU A 318 -13.61 -8.55 -31.38
CA GLU A 318 -12.85 -8.01 -32.52
C GLU A 318 -11.36 -8.42 -32.52
N GLU A 319 -10.81 -8.69 -31.35
CA GLU A 319 -9.39 -9.04 -31.15
C GLU A 319 -9.18 -10.53 -30.91
N PHE A 320 -10.23 -11.35 -31.03
CA PHE A 320 -10.19 -12.79 -30.83
C PHE A 320 -9.05 -13.45 -31.62
N SER A 321 -8.91 -13.11 -32.91
CA SER A 321 -7.87 -13.71 -33.76
C SER A 321 -6.45 -13.45 -33.25
N VAL A 322 -6.20 -12.28 -32.68
CA VAL A 322 -4.90 -11.92 -32.10
C VAL A 322 -4.64 -12.73 -30.85
N TRP A 323 -5.62 -12.78 -29.93
CA TRP A 323 -5.48 -13.47 -28.65
C TRP A 323 -5.44 -14.99 -28.78
N TRP A 324 -6.20 -15.55 -29.73
CA TRP A 324 -6.19 -16.97 -30.08
C TRP A 324 -4.84 -17.37 -30.69
N ASN A 325 -4.36 -16.65 -31.71
CA ASN A 325 -3.11 -17.00 -32.38
C ASN A 325 -1.88 -16.80 -31.47
N THR A 326 -1.91 -15.82 -30.57
CA THR A 326 -0.76 -15.49 -29.71
C THR A 326 -0.73 -16.33 -28.44
N PHE A 327 -1.89 -16.51 -27.79
CA PHE A 327 -1.97 -17.11 -26.47
C PHE A 327 -2.87 -18.34 -26.37
N GLY A 328 -3.65 -18.67 -27.41
CA GLY A 328 -4.64 -19.75 -27.35
C GLY A 328 -5.88 -19.39 -26.53
N VAL A 329 -6.20 -18.11 -26.38
CA VAL A 329 -7.36 -17.67 -25.59
C VAL A 329 -8.61 -17.62 -26.46
N GLU A 330 -9.51 -18.60 -26.27
CA GLU A 330 -10.79 -18.66 -26.98
C GLU A 330 -11.82 -17.64 -26.48
N SER A 331 -11.95 -17.56 -25.16
CA SER A 331 -12.95 -16.71 -24.52
C SER A 331 -12.47 -16.24 -23.16
N ALA A 332 -12.98 -15.08 -22.73
CA ALA A 332 -12.80 -14.56 -21.38
C ALA A 332 -14.04 -14.86 -20.50
N PRO A 333 -13.88 -15.05 -19.18
CA PRO A 333 -12.65 -14.94 -18.40
C PRO A 333 -11.64 -16.07 -18.65
N ALA A 334 -10.35 -15.74 -18.68
CA ALA A 334 -9.26 -16.71 -18.81
C ALA A 334 -7.98 -16.24 -18.11
N VAL A 335 -7.15 -17.20 -17.69
CA VAL A 335 -5.83 -16.96 -17.10
C VAL A 335 -4.77 -17.64 -17.95
N VAL A 336 -3.75 -16.89 -18.34
CA VAL A 336 -2.64 -17.38 -19.17
C VAL A 336 -1.35 -17.35 -18.38
N PHE A 337 -0.63 -18.46 -18.35
CA PHE A 337 0.71 -18.59 -17.79
C PHE A 337 1.73 -18.70 -18.92
N LEU A 338 2.65 -17.74 -18.98
CA LEU A 338 3.81 -17.76 -19.86
C LEU A 338 5.03 -18.13 -19.03
N LYS A 339 5.56 -19.33 -19.26
CA LYS A 339 6.77 -19.83 -18.60
C LYS A 339 8.00 -19.42 -19.41
N ASP A 340 8.60 -20.37 -20.12
CA ASP A 340 9.81 -20.16 -20.90
C ASP A 340 9.53 -19.74 -22.35
N PRO A 341 10.48 -19.03 -23.01
CA PRO A 341 10.36 -18.71 -24.42
C PRO A 341 10.26 -19.99 -25.28
N GLY A 342 9.42 -19.93 -26.31
CA GLY A 342 9.16 -21.04 -27.23
C GLY A 342 8.16 -22.10 -26.73
N LEU A 343 7.71 -22.05 -25.46
CA LEU A 343 6.63 -22.93 -25.00
C LEU A 343 5.27 -22.36 -25.38
N LYS A 344 4.34 -23.27 -25.66
CA LYS A 344 2.93 -22.91 -25.79
C LYS A 344 2.42 -22.37 -24.44
N PRO A 345 1.73 -21.23 -24.44
CA PRO A 345 1.09 -20.68 -23.24
C PRO A 345 0.11 -21.68 -22.61
N LEU A 346 0.08 -21.72 -21.28
CA LEU A 346 -0.89 -22.53 -20.54
C LEU A 346 -2.11 -21.67 -20.23
N VAL A 347 -3.27 -22.06 -20.76
CA VAL A 347 -4.52 -21.29 -20.67
C VAL A 347 -5.55 -22.04 -19.85
N TYR A 348 -6.14 -21.34 -18.89
CA TYR A 348 -7.29 -21.83 -18.13
C TYR A 348 -8.50 -20.93 -18.41
N HIS A 349 -9.58 -21.52 -18.90
CA HIS A 349 -10.84 -20.82 -19.18
C HIS A 349 -11.82 -20.94 -18.01
N GLY A 350 -12.62 -19.89 -17.82
CA GLY A 350 -13.67 -19.85 -16.81
C GLY A 350 -13.40 -18.89 -15.67
N SER A 351 -14.39 -18.76 -14.79
CA SER A 351 -14.28 -17.91 -13.61
C SER A 351 -13.26 -18.46 -12.64
N VAL A 352 -12.38 -17.59 -12.17
CA VAL A 352 -11.29 -17.92 -11.25
C VAL A 352 -11.83 -17.90 -9.82
N ASN A 353 -11.74 -19.03 -9.12
CA ASN A 353 -11.90 -19.08 -7.66
C ASN A 353 -10.53 -18.82 -7.01
N ASP A 354 -10.48 -18.03 -5.94
CA ASP A 354 -9.23 -17.59 -5.29
C ASP A 354 -8.39 -18.77 -4.80
N SER A 355 -9.01 -19.80 -4.22
CA SER A 355 -8.33 -21.01 -3.74
C SER A 355 -7.70 -21.80 -4.88
N TRP A 356 -8.52 -22.13 -5.89
CA TRP A 356 -8.06 -22.79 -7.12
C TRP A 356 -6.94 -22.01 -7.81
N PHE A 357 -7.03 -20.68 -7.83
CA PHE A 357 -6.00 -19.84 -8.43
C PHE A 357 -4.66 -19.96 -7.72
N LEU A 358 -4.67 -19.94 -6.38
CA LEU A 358 -3.45 -20.11 -5.60
C LEU A 358 -2.83 -21.49 -5.83
N ASP A 359 -3.64 -22.55 -5.90
CA ASP A 359 -3.15 -23.90 -6.19
C ASP A 359 -2.50 -23.99 -7.59
N VAL A 360 -3.15 -23.42 -8.61
CA VAL A 360 -2.61 -23.38 -9.98
C VAL A 360 -1.36 -22.52 -10.06
N LEU A 361 -1.34 -21.38 -9.36
CA LEU A 361 -0.18 -20.49 -9.30
C LEU A 361 1.00 -21.19 -8.63
N GLU A 362 0.78 -21.90 -7.52
CA GLU A 362 1.82 -22.65 -6.82
C GLU A 362 2.42 -23.75 -7.72
N GLN A 363 1.58 -24.48 -8.44
CA GLN A 363 2.01 -25.51 -9.40
C GLN A 363 2.80 -24.93 -10.58
N ASN A 364 2.54 -23.68 -10.96
CA ASN A 364 3.11 -23.03 -12.13
C ASN A 364 4.01 -21.83 -11.80
N LYS A 365 4.48 -21.72 -10.55
CA LYS A 365 5.28 -20.57 -10.10
C LYS A 365 6.68 -20.53 -10.71
N GLN A 366 7.23 -21.69 -11.08
CA GLN A 366 8.55 -21.82 -11.69
C GLN A 366 8.44 -22.04 -13.22
N GLN A 367 9.48 -21.57 -13.93
CA GLN A 367 9.73 -21.96 -15.32
C GLN A 367 10.03 -23.46 -15.42
N GLU A 368 9.84 -24.07 -16.59
CA GLU A 368 10.16 -25.49 -16.79
C GLU A 368 11.67 -25.72 -16.59
N LEU A 369 12.47 -24.78 -17.10
CA LEU A 369 13.89 -24.65 -16.77
C LEU A 369 14.10 -23.39 -15.91
N PRO A 370 14.21 -23.52 -14.57
CA PRO A 370 14.32 -22.38 -13.67
C PRO A 370 15.67 -21.66 -13.81
N GLN A 371 15.65 -20.32 -13.70
CA GLN A 371 16.87 -19.53 -13.60
C GLN A 371 17.49 -19.72 -12.21
N LEU A 372 18.80 -19.95 -12.15
CA LEU A 372 19.55 -20.01 -10.91
C LEU A 372 19.73 -18.60 -10.33
N ARG A 373 19.23 -18.38 -9.11
CA ARG A 373 19.31 -17.14 -8.31
C ARG A 373 19.42 -17.53 -6.84
N SER A 374 19.62 -16.55 -5.95
CA SER A 374 19.75 -16.82 -4.52
C SER A 374 18.63 -17.72 -3.96
N LEU A 375 17.36 -17.37 -4.14
CA LEU A 375 16.24 -18.17 -3.64
C LEU A 375 16.06 -19.51 -4.38
N THR A 376 16.11 -19.48 -5.72
CA THR A 376 15.90 -20.69 -6.52
C THR A 376 17.03 -21.70 -6.38
N SER A 377 18.27 -21.25 -6.12
CA SER A 377 19.42 -22.14 -5.92
C SER A 377 19.28 -23.00 -4.67
N GLU A 378 18.75 -22.42 -3.58
CA GLU A 378 18.48 -23.15 -2.34
C GLU A 378 17.33 -24.15 -2.55
N GLU A 379 16.24 -23.73 -3.20
CA GLU A 379 15.09 -24.61 -3.51
C GLU A 379 15.44 -25.78 -4.44
N LEU A 380 16.35 -25.56 -5.40
CA LEU A 380 16.77 -26.56 -6.38
C LEU A 380 17.94 -27.42 -5.90
N GLY A 381 18.54 -27.12 -4.75
CA GLY A 381 19.76 -27.77 -4.29
C GLY A 381 20.97 -27.49 -5.20
N CYS A 382 20.99 -26.35 -5.89
CA CYS A 382 22.11 -25.90 -6.71
C CYS A 382 22.97 -24.86 -5.95
N ASP A 383 23.02 -24.99 -4.63
CA ASP A 383 23.85 -24.17 -3.74
C ASP A 383 24.72 -25.08 -2.88
N ALA A 384 26.00 -24.76 -2.80
CA ALA A 384 26.96 -25.45 -1.94
C ALA A 384 26.67 -25.28 -0.45
N ARG A 385 25.96 -24.21 -0.07
CA ARG A 385 25.52 -23.94 1.31
C ARG A 385 24.25 -24.71 1.69
N GLY A 386 23.50 -25.12 0.68
CA GLY A 386 22.21 -25.79 0.81
C GLY A 386 22.31 -27.32 0.95
N TYR A 387 21.19 -27.98 0.70
CA TYR A 387 21.04 -29.44 0.70
C TYR A 387 20.45 -29.89 -0.63
N SER A 388 20.54 -31.19 -0.91
CA SER A 388 19.85 -31.75 -2.07
C SER A 388 18.33 -31.62 -1.95
N ARG A 389 17.67 -31.50 -3.09
CA ARG A 389 16.21 -31.58 -3.21
C ARG A 389 15.65 -32.98 -2.85
N ALA A 390 16.50 -34.00 -2.85
CA ALA A 390 16.16 -35.37 -2.46
C ALA A 390 16.01 -35.54 -0.93
N GLY A 391 16.52 -34.61 -0.13
CA GLY A 391 16.47 -34.65 1.34
C GLY A 391 17.81 -34.25 1.97
N ARG A 392 17.82 -34.12 3.31
CA ARG A 392 19.05 -33.79 4.05
C ARG A 392 20.02 -34.97 4.17
N ASP A 393 19.52 -36.19 4.03
CA ASP A 393 20.30 -37.42 4.20
C ASP A 393 21.13 -37.78 2.96
N THR A 394 20.80 -37.19 1.81
CA THR A 394 21.55 -37.43 0.57
C THR A 394 22.84 -36.62 0.56
N LEU A 395 23.96 -37.33 0.63
CA LEU A 395 25.30 -36.74 0.72
C LEU A 395 25.83 -36.25 -0.63
N THR A 396 25.41 -36.87 -1.75
CA THR A 396 25.86 -36.52 -3.10
C THR A 396 24.69 -36.17 -4.01
N TRP A 397 24.82 -35.07 -4.73
CA TRP A 397 23.83 -34.61 -5.71
C TRP A 397 24.46 -33.75 -6.80
N TYR A 398 23.72 -33.50 -7.86
CA TYR A 398 24.21 -32.92 -9.10
C TYR A 398 23.30 -31.77 -9.58
N CYS A 399 23.90 -30.68 -10.02
CA CYS A 399 23.18 -29.58 -10.68
C CYS A 399 23.78 -29.34 -12.08
N ALA A 400 22.97 -29.53 -13.11
CA ALA A 400 23.30 -29.20 -14.48
C ALA A 400 22.85 -27.76 -14.78
N ILE A 401 23.82 -26.91 -15.12
CA ILE A 401 23.61 -25.48 -15.33
C ILE A 401 23.96 -25.11 -16.77
N LEU A 402 22.98 -24.56 -17.48
CA LEU A 402 23.17 -23.93 -18.77
C LEU A 402 23.47 -22.44 -18.58
N ALA A 403 24.71 -22.00 -18.81
CA ALA A 403 25.07 -20.59 -18.75
C ALA A 403 25.09 -19.95 -20.14
N GLY A 404 24.63 -18.70 -20.23
CA GLY A 404 24.77 -17.89 -21.43
C GLY A 404 24.16 -16.50 -21.26
N ARG A 405 24.34 -15.66 -22.28
CA ARG A 405 23.70 -14.34 -22.34
C ARG A 405 22.29 -14.45 -22.92
N LEU A 406 21.42 -13.53 -22.52
CA LEU A 406 20.06 -13.45 -23.07
C LEU A 406 20.10 -13.16 -24.58
N GLY A 407 19.68 -14.13 -25.37
CA GLY A 407 19.73 -14.10 -26.83
C GLY A 407 19.14 -15.37 -27.45
N PRO A 408 18.98 -15.38 -28.79
CA PRO A 408 18.38 -16.52 -29.50
C PRO A 408 19.20 -17.81 -29.34
N GLU A 409 20.52 -17.72 -29.20
CA GLU A 409 21.40 -18.87 -29.02
C GLU A 409 21.14 -19.57 -27.68
N LEU A 410 20.98 -18.79 -26.60
CA LEU A 410 20.62 -19.32 -25.29
C LEU A 410 19.21 -19.92 -25.30
N ASP A 411 18.25 -19.25 -25.92
CA ASP A 411 16.87 -19.75 -25.99
C ASP A 411 16.76 -21.07 -26.76
N SER A 412 17.54 -21.22 -27.84
CA SER A 412 17.69 -22.48 -28.58
C SER A 412 18.24 -23.60 -27.69
N MET A 413 19.33 -23.33 -26.95
CA MET A 413 19.91 -24.33 -26.04
C MET A 413 18.99 -24.66 -24.84
N ARG A 414 18.21 -23.68 -24.35
CA ARG A 414 17.17 -23.92 -23.33
C ARG A 414 16.08 -24.84 -23.86
N GLU A 415 15.70 -24.72 -25.13
CA GLU A 415 14.80 -25.66 -25.79
C GLU A 415 15.37 -27.08 -25.82
N THR A 416 16.62 -27.24 -26.22
CA THR A 416 17.32 -28.53 -26.18
C THR A 416 17.34 -29.12 -24.77
N MET A 417 17.67 -28.31 -23.75
CA MET A 417 17.75 -28.78 -22.37
C MET A 417 16.39 -29.21 -21.79
N ARG A 418 15.30 -28.54 -22.20
CA ARG A 418 13.93 -28.99 -21.87
C ARG A 418 13.60 -30.33 -22.53
N ARG A 419 13.98 -30.52 -23.79
CA ARG A 419 13.82 -31.82 -24.47
C ARG A 419 14.62 -32.93 -23.79
N VAL A 420 15.83 -32.63 -23.31
CA VAL A 420 16.62 -33.53 -22.46
C VAL A 420 15.86 -33.89 -21.18
N GLN A 421 15.35 -32.89 -20.46
CA GLN A 421 14.56 -33.09 -19.24
C GLN A 421 13.30 -33.94 -19.48
N GLU A 422 12.56 -33.69 -20.55
CA GLU A 422 11.39 -34.46 -20.93
C GLU A 422 11.74 -35.91 -21.27
N THR A 423 12.83 -36.12 -22.03
CA THR A 423 13.29 -37.46 -22.44
C THR A 423 13.71 -38.28 -21.22
N LEU A 424 14.49 -37.69 -20.31
CA LEU A 424 14.87 -38.32 -19.04
C LEU A 424 13.65 -38.64 -18.16
N SER A 425 12.63 -37.78 -18.18
CA SER A 425 11.39 -38.01 -17.42
C SER A 425 10.56 -39.15 -18.01
N LYS A 426 10.51 -39.29 -19.35
CA LYS A 426 9.73 -40.31 -20.07
C LYS A 426 10.40 -41.69 -20.11
N SER A 427 11.73 -41.76 -20.20
CA SER A 427 12.55 -42.97 -20.43
C SER A 427 12.19 -44.16 -19.51
N SER A 428 11.75 -43.90 -18.28
CA SER A 428 11.33 -44.95 -17.34
C SER A 428 9.97 -45.64 -17.60
N VAL A 429 9.09 -45.07 -18.43
CA VAL A 429 7.73 -45.62 -18.67
C VAL A 429 7.74 -46.64 -19.80
N LEU A 430 8.81 -46.68 -20.62
CA LEU A 430 8.96 -47.56 -21.76
C LEU A 430 10.13 -48.53 -21.55
N LYS A 431 9.79 -49.70 -21.01
CA LYS A 431 10.40 -51.01 -21.23
C LYS A 431 11.94 -51.13 -21.24
N ALA A 432 12.40 -51.93 -20.29
CA ALA A 432 13.70 -52.61 -20.22
C ALA A 432 13.98 -53.58 -21.40
N ALA A 433 13.89 -53.14 -22.66
CA ALA A 433 14.07 -54.05 -23.78
C ALA A 433 14.87 -53.56 -25.00
N SER A 434 15.25 -52.28 -25.17
CA SER A 434 16.03 -51.95 -26.40
C SER A 434 16.83 -50.64 -26.50
N GLU A 435 17.08 -49.81 -25.47
CA GLU A 435 18.04 -48.68 -25.60
C GLU A 435 18.92 -48.49 -24.34
N ASP A 436 20.12 -47.95 -24.59
CA ASP A 436 21.37 -47.99 -23.81
C ASP A 436 21.23 -47.88 -22.28
N GLU A 437 21.85 -48.85 -21.59
CA GLU A 437 22.05 -48.93 -20.12
C GLU A 437 22.55 -47.60 -19.52
N HIS A 438 23.29 -46.83 -20.32
CA HIS A 438 23.91 -45.58 -19.91
C HIS A 438 22.88 -44.47 -19.72
N SER A 439 21.75 -44.43 -20.44
CA SER A 439 20.74 -43.37 -20.30
C SER A 439 19.92 -43.46 -18.99
N ILE A 440 19.98 -44.61 -18.32
CA ILE A 440 19.18 -44.94 -17.14
C ILE A 440 19.67 -44.17 -15.91
N THR A 441 20.99 -44.01 -15.75
CA THR A 441 21.60 -43.41 -14.55
C THR A 441 21.16 -41.96 -14.35
N ALA A 442 21.19 -41.12 -15.39
CA ALA A 442 20.71 -39.75 -15.29
C ALA A 442 19.19 -39.67 -15.08
N ALA A 443 18.40 -40.57 -15.68
CA ALA A 443 16.96 -40.61 -15.50
C ALA A 443 16.56 -40.97 -14.06
N VAL A 444 17.27 -41.94 -13.46
CA VAL A 444 17.10 -42.31 -12.04
C VAL A 444 17.46 -41.14 -11.13
N ALA A 445 18.60 -40.48 -11.38
CA ALA A 445 19.04 -39.33 -10.58
C ALA A 445 18.06 -38.14 -10.65
N LEU A 446 17.47 -37.89 -11.83
CA LEU A 446 16.45 -36.86 -12.01
C LEU A 446 15.17 -37.18 -11.21
N LYS A 447 14.69 -38.43 -11.30
CA LYS A 447 13.51 -38.89 -10.54
C LYS A 447 13.71 -38.89 -9.04
N SER A 448 14.90 -39.28 -8.59
CA SER A 448 15.25 -39.25 -7.16
C SER A 448 15.52 -37.83 -6.66
N LYS A 449 15.33 -36.79 -7.49
CA LYS A 449 15.61 -35.38 -7.19
C LYS A 449 17.07 -35.10 -6.79
N ARG A 450 18.01 -35.99 -7.19
CA ARG A 450 19.45 -35.77 -7.01
C ARG A 450 20.06 -34.98 -8.15
N LEU A 451 19.48 -35.05 -9.35
CA LEU A 451 19.88 -34.23 -10.50
C LEU A 451 18.86 -33.11 -10.70
N THR A 452 19.32 -31.88 -10.82
CA THR A 452 18.50 -30.72 -11.18
C THR A 452 19.06 -30.02 -12.41
N LEU A 453 18.16 -29.51 -13.26
CA LEU A 453 18.50 -28.77 -14.47
C LEU A 453 18.10 -27.32 -14.25
N SER A 454 18.99 -26.38 -14.53
CA SER A 454 18.74 -24.94 -14.40
C SER A 454 19.53 -24.16 -15.44
N TRP A 455 19.24 -22.87 -15.58
CA TRP A 455 20.02 -21.98 -16.43
C TRP A 455 20.52 -20.75 -15.67
N LEU A 456 21.60 -20.16 -16.16
CA LEU A 456 22.30 -19.04 -15.55
C LEU A 456 22.45 -17.92 -16.58
N ASP A 457 22.04 -16.71 -16.21
CA ASP A 457 22.33 -15.53 -17.02
C ASP A 457 23.75 -15.05 -16.74
N GLY A 458 24.63 -15.26 -17.72
CA GLY A 458 26.04 -14.92 -17.63
C GLY A 458 26.30 -13.41 -17.55
N GLU A 459 25.39 -12.56 -18.02
CA GLU A 459 25.54 -11.10 -17.96
C GLU A 459 25.28 -10.58 -16.55
N THR A 460 24.16 -10.99 -15.94
CA THR A 460 23.82 -10.58 -14.57
C THR A 460 24.67 -11.27 -13.52
N GLN A 461 25.03 -12.54 -13.73
CA GLN A 461 25.76 -13.37 -12.74
C GLN A 461 27.22 -13.64 -13.12
N LYS A 462 27.93 -12.59 -13.55
CA LYS A 462 29.31 -12.68 -14.04
C LYS A 462 30.27 -13.42 -13.11
N ASN A 463 30.23 -13.14 -11.80
CA ASN A 463 31.20 -13.70 -10.84
C ASN A 463 31.01 -15.21 -10.69
N TYR A 464 29.75 -15.66 -10.60
CA TYR A 464 29.40 -17.07 -10.49
C TYR A 464 29.71 -17.81 -11.80
N CYS A 465 29.38 -17.19 -12.94
CA CYS A 465 29.65 -17.74 -14.27
C CYS A 465 31.16 -17.96 -14.50
N PHE A 466 32.00 -16.95 -14.24
CA PHE A 466 33.46 -17.06 -14.39
C PHE A 466 34.11 -18.04 -13.41
N PHE A 467 33.53 -18.23 -12.21
CA PHE A 467 34.06 -19.16 -11.22
C PHE A 467 34.05 -20.62 -11.71
N TYR A 468 32.96 -21.07 -12.34
CA TYR A 468 32.85 -22.45 -12.85
C TYR A 468 33.36 -22.63 -14.27
N LEU A 469 33.21 -21.64 -15.14
CA LEU A 469 33.58 -21.72 -16.55
C LEU A 469 34.98 -21.17 -16.85
N ASN A 470 35.95 -21.25 -15.91
CA ASN A 470 37.27 -20.63 -16.00
C ASN A 470 38.16 -21.14 -17.17
N ILE A 471 37.76 -20.81 -18.40
CA ILE A 471 38.32 -21.17 -19.69
C ILE A 471 38.56 -19.85 -20.45
N GLU A 472 39.55 -19.82 -21.34
CA GLU A 472 39.90 -18.63 -22.14
C GLU A 472 38.70 -18.04 -22.92
N SER A 473 37.77 -18.89 -23.38
CA SER A 473 36.56 -18.52 -24.12
C SER A 473 35.33 -18.25 -23.22
N SER A 474 35.50 -18.16 -21.91
CA SER A 474 34.44 -17.82 -20.95
C SER A 474 33.81 -16.44 -21.18
N TYR A 475 34.55 -15.50 -21.81
CA TYR A 475 34.06 -14.17 -22.14
C TYR A 475 33.00 -14.14 -23.25
N GLU A 476 32.75 -15.24 -23.94
CA GLU A 476 31.64 -15.37 -24.91
C GLU A 476 30.33 -15.75 -24.21
N THR A 477 30.41 -16.36 -23.02
CA THR A 477 29.28 -16.86 -22.23
C THR A 477 28.96 -15.95 -21.05
N CYS A 478 30.00 -15.46 -20.36
CA CYS A 478 29.93 -14.73 -19.10
C CYS A 478 30.29 -13.25 -19.28
N GLY A 479 29.70 -12.39 -18.44
CA GLY A 479 29.98 -10.95 -18.41
C GLY A 479 29.32 -10.15 -19.56
N PRO A 480 29.56 -8.83 -19.60
CA PRO A 480 28.93 -7.94 -20.58
C PRO A 480 29.40 -8.21 -22.01
N ARG A 481 28.56 -7.92 -23.00
CA ARG A 481 28.87 -8.08 -24.43
C ARG A 481 30.09 -7.26 -24.84
N ARG A 482 31.22 -7.95 -25.06
CA ARG A 482 32.45 -7.38 -25.65
C ARG A 482 32.68 -7.85 -27.08
N VAL A 483 32.19 -9.04 -27.40
CA VAL A 483 32.28 -9.71 -28.71
C VAL A 483 30.86 -9.91 -29.23
N ARG A 484 30.67 -9.92 -30.56
CA ARG A 484 29.34 -10.08 -31.19
C ARG A 484 28.79 -11.52 -31.12
N THR A 485 29.59 -12.49 -30.69
CA THR A 485 29.22 -13.90 -30.61
C THR A 485 28.89 -14.28 -29.18
N ASP A 486 27.66 -14.75 -28.97
CA ASP A 486 27.18 -15.26 -27.69
C ASP A 486 27.14 -16.80 -27.79
N VAL A 487 27.91 -17.49 -26.94
CA VAL A 487 28.01 -18.96 -26.95
C VAL A 487 27.51 -19.51 -25.62
N PRO A 488 26.35 -20.18 -25.56
CA PRO A 488 25.87 -20.83 -24.35
C PRO A 488 26.69 -22.08 -24.05
N ARG A 489 26.95 -22.35 -22.76
CA ARG A 489 27.74 -23.51 -22.31
C ARG A 489 27.01 -24.26 -21.20
N LEU A 490 27.06 -25.58 -21.27
CA LEU A 490 26.50 -26.49 -20.28
C LEU A 490 27.61 -27.04 -19.38
N PHE A 491 27.37 -27.08 -18.08
CA PHE A 491 28.26 -27.74 -17.13
C PHE A 491 27.46 -28.39 -16.00
N ILE A 492 28.03 -29.42 -15.37
CA ILE A 492 27.45 -30.08 -14.19
C ILE A 492 28.33 -29.80 -12.99
N ILE A 493 27.71 -29.43 -11.87
CA ILE A 493 28.35 -29.37 -10.56
C ILE A 493 27.91 -30.59 -9.75
N ARG A 494 28.87 -31.36 -9.25
CA ARG A 494 28.67 -32.38 -8.22
C ARG A 494 28.92 -31.75 -6.86
N TYR A 495 27.97 -31.92 -5.96
CA TYR A 495 28.07 -31.54 -4.56
C TYR A 495 28.24 -32.79 -3.70
N GLU A 496 29.10 -32.70 -2.69
CA GLU A 496 29.31 -33.77 -1.72
C GLU A 496 29.41 -33.19 -0.30
N ARG A 497 28.62 -33.72 0.64
CA ARG A 497 28.68 -33.37 2.07
C ARG A 497 29.26 -34.51 2.89
N ASN A 498 29.95 -34.15 3.96
CA ASN A 498 30.51 -35.11 4.90
C ASN A 498 29.54 -35.34 6.06
N ALA A 499 29.03 -36.56 6.20
CA ALA A 499 28.07 -36.93 7.25
C ALA A 499 28.62 -36.71 8.68
N THR A 500 29.94 -36.76 8.88
CA THR A 500 30.57 -36.68 10.20
C THR A 500 30.75 -35.26 10.73
N GLU A 501 30.70 -34.22 9.89
CA GLU A 501 30.93 -32.82 10.30
C GLU A 501 29.64 -32.03 10.54
N ASP A 502 28.52 -32.42 9.90
CA ASP A 502 27.25 -31.70 10.02
C ASP A 502 26.58 -31.89 11.39
N THR A 503 26.87 -32.98 12.10
CA THR A 503 26.42 -33.21 13.48
C THR A 503 27.05 -32.24 14.49
N PHE A 504 28.27 -31.74 14.24
CA PHE A 504 28.97 -30.83 15.15
C PHE A 504 28.50 -29.37 15.08
N LYS A 505 27.71 -28.98 14.07
CA LYS A 505 27.23 -27.59 13.89
C LYS A 505 25.90 -27.27 14.58
N VAL A 506 25.23 -28.24 15.20
CA VAL A 506 23.97 -28.01 15.93
C VAL A 506 24.22 -27.37 17.32
N ASP A 507 25.39 -27.58 17.91
CA ASP A 507 25.79 -26.90 19.15
C ASP A 507 26.39 -25.52 18.83
N LYS A 508 25.55 -24.48 18.82
CA LYS A 508 25.99 -23.08 18.75
C LYS A 508 26.81 -22.71 19.99
N LYS A 509 28.11 -22.97 20.00
CA LYS A 509 29.06 -22.24 20.86
C LYS A 509 29.26 -20.83 20.29
N ALA A 510 29.10 -19.82 21.15
CA ALA A 510 29.32 -18.42 20.84
C ALA A 510 30.76 -18.22 20.33
N LYS A 511 30.90 -17.67 19.12
CA LYS A 511 32.20 -17.43 18.48
C LYS A 511 32.87 -16.18 19.07
N SER A 512 34.17 -16.30 19.33
CA SER A 512 35.05 -15.24 19.83
C SER A 512 35.39 -14.23 18.72
N ILE A 513 35.59 -12.96 19.11
CA ILE A 513 35.93 -11.82 18.23
C ILE A 513 37.19 -12.06 17.36
N TRP A 514 38.04 -13.02 17.73
CA TRP A 514 39.27 -13.36 17.01
C TRP A 514 39.11 -14.40 15.88
N GLU A 515 37.94 -15.03 15.71
CA GLU A 515 37.69 -16.03 14.65
C GLU A 515 37.33 -15.45 13.27
N PHE A 516 37.27 -14.13 13.11
CA PHE A 516 36.88 -13.48 11.85
C PHE A 516 37.85 -13.70 10.67
N HIS A 517 39.04 -14.28 10.89
CA HIS A 517 40.06 -14.48 9.85
C HIS A 517 40.13 -15.89 9.28
N GLN A 518 39.33 -16.85 9.75
CA GLN A 518 39.18 -18.13 9.04
C GLN A 518 38.29 -17.90 7.82
N GLN A 519 38.83 -18.13 6.62
CA GLN A 519 38.04 -18.16 5.38
C GLN A 519 36.83 -19.07 5.59
N VAL A 520 35.63 -18.49 5.61
CA VAL A 520 34.39 -19.23 5.73
C VAL A 520 34.24 -20.05 4.44
N VAL A 521 34.64 -21.31 4.50
CA VAL A 521 34.54 -22.26 3.40
C VAL A 521 33.12 -22.84 3.35
N ASP A 522 32.60 -23.10 2.15
CA ASP A 522 31.27 -23.71 1.98
C ASP A 522 31.21 -25.13 2.57
N PRO A 523 30.03 -25.59 3.03
CA PRO A 523 29.89 -26.89 3.69
C PRO A 523 29.99 -28.08 2.73
N ALA A 524 29.51 -27.95 1.48
CA ALA A 524 29.64 -29.00 0.46
C ALA A 524 30.91 -28.81 -0.39
N ALA A 525 31.61 -29.91 -0.65
CA ALA A 525 32.64 -29.97 -1.68
C ALA A 525 32.02 -29.90 -3.08
N GLN A 526 32.74 -29.30 -4.02
CA GLN A 526 32.22 -28.99 -5.35
C GLN A 526 33.20 -29.42 -6.43
N LEU A 527 32.69 -30.11 -7.44
CA LEU A 527 33.44 -30.46 -8.64
C LEU A 527 32.59 -30.13 -9.86
N SER A 528 33.13 -29.32 -10.78
CA SER A 528 32.43 -28.92 -11.99
C SER A 528 33.06 -29.51 -13.25
N VAL A 529 32.22 -30.01 -14.16
CA VAL A 529 32.63 -30.53 -15.46
C VAL A 529 31.86 -29.83 -16.58
N THR A 530 32.57 -29.27 -17.55
CA THR A 530 32.00 -28.54 -18.69
C THR A 530 31.79 -29.47 -19.88
N TYR A 531 30.66 -29.31 -20.57
CA TYR A 531 30.34 -30.03 -21.79
C TYR A 531 30.89 -29.30 -23.03
N ASN A 532 31.66 -30.02 -23.85
CA ASN A 532 32.26 -29.51 -25.09
C ASN A 532 31.71 -30.20 -26.35
N GLY A 533 30.59 -30.91 -26.25
CA GLY A 533 29.98 -31.66 -27.36
C GLY A 533 28.95 -30.87 -28.16
N SER A 534 28.21 -31.57 -29.03
CA SER A 534 27.17 -30.96 -29.86
C SER A 534 25.86 -30.75 -29.09
N ALA A 535 24.94 -29.94 -29.62
CA ALA A 535 23.64 -29.69 -29.01
C ALA A 535 22.63 -30.85 -29.18
N GLU A 536 23.10 -32.08 -29.46
CA GLU A 536 22.23 -33.25 -29.63
C GLU A 536 21.75 -33.79 -28.28
N VAL A 537 20.46 -34.06 -28.17
CA VAL A 537 19.81 -34.52 -26.93
C VAL A 537 20.41 -35.85 -26.43
N SER A 538 20.65 -36.81 -27.33
CA SER A 538 21.22 -38.12 -27.00
C SER A 538 22.64 -38.00 -26.44
N GLN A 539 23.49 -37.19 -27.08
CA GLN A 539 24.88 -36.96 -26.64
C GLN A 539 24.93 -36.29 -25.27
N ILE A 540 24.05 -35.32 -25.02
CA ILE A 540 23.95 -34.66 -23.71
C ILE A 540 23.52 -35.68 -22.66
N ILE A 541 22.48 -36.48 -22.89
CA ILE A 541 22.01 -37.50 -21.93
C ILE A 541 23.11 -38.52 -21.63
N GLN A 542 23.82 -39.00 -22.65
CA GLN A 542 24.91 -39.95 -22.47
C GLN A 542 26.05 -39.33 -21.65
N TRP A 543 26.44 -38.09 -21.96
CA TRP A 543 27.44 -37.36 -21.19
C TRP A 543 27.02 -37.17 -19.73
N MET A 544 25.80 -36.68 -19.48
CA MET A 544 25.30 -36.47 -18.11
C MET A 544 25.31 -37.77 -17.31
N SER A 545 24.92 -38.87 -17.92
CA SER A 545 24.85 -40.16 -17.26
C SER A 545 26.24 -40.70 -16.91
N ASN A 546 27.20 -40.59 -17.83
CA ASN A 546 28.59 -40.97 -17.58
C ASN A 546 29.19 -40.14 -16.43
N ILE A 547 28.89 -38.85 -16.33
CA ILE A 547 29.36 -37.99 -15.24
C ILE A 547 28.77 -38.40 -13.88
N ILE A 548 27.49 -38.77 -13.85
CA ILE A 548 26.83 -39.20 -12.62
C ILE A 548 27.35 -40.58 -12.18
N GLU A 549 27.51 -41.51 -13.12
CA GLU A 549 28.08 -42.83 -12.86
C GLU A 549 29.52 -42.72 -12.34
N ASP A 550 30.35 -41.86 -12.95
CA ASP A 550 31.72 -41.62 -12.49
C ASP A 550 31.74 -40.99 -11.09
N GLY A 551 30.85 -40.02 -10.85
CA GLY A 551 30.74 -39.30 -9.58
C GLY A 551 30.20 -40.14 -8.42
N ASP A 552 29.42 -41.17 -8.70
CA ASP A 552 28.88 -42.10 -7.72
C ASP A 552 29.80 -43.32 -7.49
N SER A 553 30.55 -43.76 -8.51
CA SER A 553 31.43 -44.94 -8.42
C SER A 553 32.84 -44.61 -7.92
N ARG A 554 33.40 -43.44 -8.26
CA ARG A 554 34.76 -43.06 -7.88
C ARG A 554 34.80 -42.21 -6.61
N LYS A 555 35.84 -42.43 -5.80
CA LYS A 555 36.18 -41.53 -4.68
C LYS A 555 36.92 -40.31 -5.23
N LEU A 556 36.16 -39.26 -5.52
CA LEU A 556 36.67 -38.00 -6.05
C LEU A 556 37.28 -37.12 -4.94
N PRO A 557 38.16 -36.17 -5.28
CA PRO A 557 38.78 -35.27 -4.31
C PRO A 557 37.74 -34.35 -3.66
N PHE A 558 37.77 -34.32 -2.33
CA PHE A 558 36.86 -33.52 -1.53
C PHE A 558 37.46 -32.12 -1.28
N TYR A 559 37.30 -31.23 -2.26
CA TYR A 559 37.78 -29.85 -2.20
C TYR A 559 36.63 -28.88 -1.92
N ARG A 560 36.80 -28.01 -0.91
CA ARG A 560 35.81 -27.00 -0.56
C ARG A 560 36.35 -25.61 -0.90
N VAL A 561 35.55 -24.84 -1.61
CA VAL A 561 35.86 -23.46 -2.00
C VAL A 561 34.70 -22.59 -1.60
N LYS A 562 34.98 -21.32 -1.29
CA LYS A 562 33.92 -20.32 -1.12
C LYS A 562 33.37 -19.92 -2.49
N THR A 563 32.11 -20.24 -2.73
CA THR A 563 31.36 -19.83 -3.93
C THR A 563 31.02 -18.35 -3.89
N PRO A 564 31.06 -17.66 -5.05
CA PRO A 564 30.48 -16.33 -5.20
C PRO A 564 28.98 -16.35 -4.90
N GLU A 565 28.48 -15.29 -4.29
CA GLU A 565 27.04 -15.18 -4.03
C GLU A 565 26.26 -14.94 -5.31
N LEU A 566 25.15 -15.68 -5.46
CA LEU A 566 24.21 -15.51 -6.56
C LEU A 566 23.46 -14.18 -6.41
N VAL A 567 23.08 -13.59 -7.53
CA VAL A 567 22.31 -12.34 -7.53
C VAL A 567 20.94 -12.60 -6.89
N PRO A 568 20.50 -11.75 -5.94
CA PRO A 568 19.18 -11.88 -5.34
C PRO A 568 18.07 -11.64 -6.38
N GLU A 569 16.84 -11.94 -6.00
CA GLU A 569 15.67 -11.58 -6.82
C GLU A 569 15.58 -10.07 -7.06
N ASP A 570 14.76 -9.67 -8.03
CA ASP A 570 14.54 -8.26 -8.32
C ASP A 570 14.17 -7.49 -7.06
N ALA A 571 14.81 -6.33 -6.87
CA ALA A 571 14.51 -5.47 -5.73
C ALA A 571 13.00 -5.25 -5.61
N GLU A 572 12.48 -5.32 -4.38
CA GLU A 572 11.04 -5.14 -4.17
C GLU A 572 10.58 -3.83 -4.81
N PRO A 573 9.44 -3.86 -5.52
CA PRO A 573 9.00 -2.74 -6.33
C PRO A 573 8.70 -1.57 -5.41
N PHE A 574 8.77 -0.36 -5.94
CA PHE A 574 8.60 0.87 -5.16
C PHE A 574 7.35 0.87 -4.24
N TRP A 575 6.28 0.17 -4.62
CA TRP A 575 5.03 0.00 -3.84
C TRP A 575 5.16 -0.81 -2.54
N SER A 576 6.15 -1.70 -2.43
CA SER A 576 6.47 -2.48 -1.21
C SER A 576 7.08 -1.61 -0.10
N ARG A 577 7.78 -0.54 -0.48
CA ARG A 577 8.25 0.48 0.45
C ARG A 577 7.01 1.22 0.90
N GLY A 578 6.57 0.93 2.11
CA GLY A 578 5.28 1.37 2.64
C GLY A 578 4.98 2.86 2.47
N PRO A 579 3.75 3.28 2.78
CA PRO A 579 3.19 4.62 2.49
C PRO A 579 4.02 5.80 2.96
N GLN A 580 4.95 5.59 3.89
CA GLN A 580 5.87 6.61 4.38
C GLN A 580 6.76 7.20 3.27
N GLY A 581 7.06 6.47 2.19
CA GLY A 581 7.92 6.97 1.09
C GLY A 581 7.17 7.54 -0.12
N LEU A 582 6.01 6.98 -0.45
CA LEU A 582 5.34 7.15 -1.75
C LEU A 582 4.17 8.14 -1.71
N LEU A 583 3.35 8.06 -0.66
CA LEU A 583 2.32 9.06 -0.38
C LEU A 583 2.93 10.36 0.18
N SER A 584 4.21 10.36 0.59
CA SER A 584 4.89 11.54 1.13
C SER A 584 5.34 12.57 0.08
N LYS A 585 5.60 12.20 -1.18
CA LYS A 585 6.33 13.11 -2.10
C LYS A 585 5.47 13.83 -3.15
N SER A 586 4.38 13.25 -3.66
CA SER A 586 3.52 13.95 -4.66
C SER A 586 2.08 14.21 -4.20
N MET A 587 1.48 13.31 -3.41
CA MET A 587 0.17 13.53 -2.76
C MET A 587 0.30 14.13 -1.36
N GLY A 588 1.40 13.87 -0.64
CA GLY A 588 1.58 14.24 0.76
C GLY A 588 1.68 15.74 1.01
N THR A 589 2.15 16.55 0.07
CA THR A 589 2.13 18.02 0.20
C THR A 589 0.73 18.58 -0.03
N LYS A 590 0.01 18.12 -1.08
CA LYS A 590 -1.38 18.52 -1.34
C LYS A 590 -2.34 18.07 -0.25
N GLN A 591 -2.28 16.81 0.19
CA GLN A 591 -3.10 16.31 1.31
C GLN A 591 -2.71 16.92 2.64
N LYS A 592 -1.41 17.22 2.90
CA LYS A 592 -1.04 17.98 4.10
C LYS A 592 -1.63 19.38 4.06
N ILE A 593 -1.48 20.12 2.96
CA ILE A 593 -2.06 21.47 2.78
C ILE A 593 -3.58 21.41 2.91
N GLN A 594 -4.24 20.44 2.27
CA GLN A 594 -5.67 20.24 2.35
C GLN A 594 -6.11 19.87 3.77
N ARG A 595 -5.38 19.02 4.50
CA ARG A 595 -5.61 18.75 5.94
C ARG A 595 -5.44 20.00 6.79
N THR A 596 -4.46 20.85 6.50
CA THR A 596 -4.27 22.12 7.23
C THR A 596 -5.44 23.07 6.96
N ILE A 597 -5.86 23.19 5.69
CA ILE A 597 -7.03 23.98 5.29
C ILE A 597 -8.30 23.44 5.96
N ILE A 598 -8.51 22.13 5.91
CA ILE A 598 -9.61 21.42 6.56
C ILE A 598 -9.63 21.70 8.07
N ARG A 599 -8.49 21.57 8.76
CA ARG A 599 -8.39 21.90 10.19
C ARG A 599 -8.75 23.37 10.43
N ILE A 600 -8.27 24.30 9.60
CA ILE A 600 -8.63 25.72 9.70
C ILE A 600 -10.14 25.91 9.55
N TYR A 601 -10.80 25.20 8.62
CA TYR A 601 -12.26 25.20 8.48
C TYR A 601 -12.98 24.62 9.71
N ASP A 602 -12.45 23.58 10.35
CA ASP A 602 -13.06 23.04 11.59
C ASP A 602 -12.94 24.02 12.76
N TYR A 603 -11.84 24.77 12.82
CA TYR A 603 -11.62 25.84 13.79
C TYR A 603 -12.45 27.09 13.46
N LEU A 604 -12.80 27.35 12.20
CA LEU A 604 -13.61 28.51 11.80
C LEU A 604 -15.01 28.54 12.44
N GLY A 605 -15.50 27.43 12.99
CA GLY A 605 -16.73 27.37 13.79
C GLY A 605 -16.55 27.39 15.31
N ASP A 606 -15.35 27.57 15.84
CA ASP A 606 -15.10 27.61 17.29
C ASP A 606 -15.33 29.03 17.86
N PRO A 607 -16.36 29.24 18.69
CA PRO A 607 -16.71 30.56 19.21
C PRO A 607 -15.63 31.18 20.11
N ARG A 608 -14.61 30.41 20.51
CA ARG A 608 -13.48 30.88 21.32
C ARG A 608 -12.43 31.63 20.51
N ILE A 609 -12.37 31.45 19.18
CA ILE A 609 -11.31 32.06 18.36
C ILE A 609 -11.44 33.58 18.29
N GLY A 610 -12.65 34.10 18.07
CA GLY A 610 -12.90 35.55 18.10
C GLY A 610 -12.40 36.20 19.39
N PRO A 611 -12.87 35.77 20.58
CA PRO A 611 -12.38 36.24 21.86
C PRO A 611 -10.86 36.09 22.07
N ALA A 612 -10.25 34.99 21.61
CA ALA A 612 -8.80 34.79 21.71
C ALA A 612 -8.02 35.78 20.83
N LEU A 613 -8.49 36.05 19.61
CA LEU A 613 -7.92 37.06 18.72
C LEU A 613 -8.08 38.47 19.31
N LEU A 614 -9.21 38.76 19.94
CA LEU A 614 -9.45 40.02 20.65
C LEU A 614 -8.48 40.19 21.82
N LEU A 615 -8.30 39.16 22.64
CA LEU A 615 -7.35 39.18 23.75
C LEU A 615 -5.92 39.39 23.25
N GLY A 616 -5.51 38.71 22.17
CA GLY A 616 -4.22 38.90 21.52
C GLY A 616 -4.02 40.34 21.02
N ALA A 617 -5.04 40.92 20.38
CA ALA A 617 -5.05 42.33 20.00
C ALA A 617 -4.85 43.24 21.21
N LEU A 618 -5.64 43.09 22.27
CA LEU A 618 -5.56 43.92 23.49
C LEU A 618 -4.19 43.82 24.17
N MET A 619 -3.64 42.61 24.31
CA MET A 619 -2.30 42.40 24.88
C MET A 619 -1.21 43.04 24.03
N SER A 620 -1.31 42.95 22.70
CA SER A 620 -0.35 43.59 21.79
C SER A 620 -0.43 45.12 21.85
N PHE A 621 -1.64 45.70 21.86
CA PHE A 621 -1.85 47.14 22.10
C PHE A 621 -1.26 47.57 23.45
N GLY A 622 -1.49 46.79 24.51
CA GLY A 622 -0.94 47.01 25.84
C GLY A 622 0.59 46.98 25.88
N SER A 623 1.23 46.02 25.22
CA SER A 623 2.69 45.93 25.17
C SER A 623 3.35 47.09 24.43
N ILE A 624 2.75 47.56 23.33
CA ILE A 624 3.25 48.71 22.56
C ILE A 624 3.11 49.98 23.40
N TRP A 625 1.97 50.14 24.08
CA TRP A 625 1.76 51.25 25.00
C TRP A 625 2.81 51.25 26.13
N LEU A 626 3.05 50.09 26.75
CA LEU A 626 3.98 49.93 27.87
C LEU A 626 5.45 50.21 27.48
N MET A 627 5.90 49.65 26.35
CA MET A 627 7.25 49.92 25.80
C MET A 627 7.45 51.42 25.48
N ARG A 628 6.40 52.09 24.97
CA ARG A 628 6.48 53.51 24.63
C ARG A 628 6.46 54.41 25.85
N THR A 629 5.69 54.07 26.89
CA THR A 629 5.74 54.78 28.18
C THR A 629 7.10 54.63 28.88
N GLN A 630 7.78 53.49 28.73
CA GLN A 630 9.14 53.30 29.24
C GLN A 630 10.16 54.15 28.47
N GLN A 631 10.06 54.22 27.13
CA GLN A 631 10.89 55.11 26.32
C GLN A 631 10.68 56.60 26.68
N ASN A 632 9.44 57.06 26.87
CA ASN A 632 9.18 58.45 27.24
C ASN A 632 9.68 58.80 28.65
N ARG A 633 9.70 57.85 29.60
CA ARG A 633 10.30 58.07 30.93
C ARG A 633 11.82 58.25 30.87
N SER A 634 12.52 57.59 29.94
CA SER A 634 13.98 57.75 29.79
C SER A 634 14.42 59.10 29.21
N VAL A 635 13.52 59.84 28.54
CA VAL A 635 13.86 61.14 27.91
C VAL A 635 13.76 62.31 28.90
N GLN A 636 13.11 62.13 30.06
CA GLN A 636 12.85 63.22 31.02
C GLN A 636 13.89 63.31 32.15
N SER A 637 14.90 62.42 32.19
CA SER A 637 15.85 62.30 33.32
C SER A 637 17.28 62.81 33.03
N SER A 638 17.55 63.48 31.91
CA SER A 638 18.93 63.91 31.60
C SER A 638 19.05 65.40 31.27
N GLN A 639 19.39 66.20 32.28
CA GLN A 639 20.26 67.38 32.12
C GLN A 639 21.32 67.43 33.27
N PRO A 640 22.52 67.99 33.02
CA PRO A 640 23.77 67.55 33.67
C PRO A 640 24.43 68.62 34.58
N SER A 641 25.30 68.20 35.51
CA SER A 641 26.27 69.07 36.18
C SER A 641 27.69 68.49 36.14
N GLN A 642 28.63 69.36 35.77
CA GLN A 642 30.05 69.20 35.45
C GLN A 642 30.98 68.89 36.63
N ALA A 643 32.16 68.32 36.33
CA ALA A 643 33.52 68.84 36.59
C ALA A 643 34.56 67.69 36.45
N ASP A 644 35.32 67.62 35.35
CA ASP A 644 36.75 68.03 35.17
C ASP A 644 37.75 67.03 35.80
N ASN A 645 38.81 66.53 35.14
CA ASN A 645 39.66 67.09 34.08
C ASN A 645 40.42 66.01 33.25
N ASP A 646 40.59 66.35 31.96
CA ASP A 646 41.59 66.02 30.90
C ASP A 646 42.73 64.99 31.16
N ASP A 647 43.21 64.17 30.19
CA ASP A 647 43.70 64.60 28.86
C ASP A 647 43.78 63.48 27.78
N LYS A 648 43.92 63.93 26.51
CA LYS A 648 43.69 63.33 25.17
C LYS A 648 44.34 62.00 24.75
N LEU A 649 43.64 61.26 23.85
CA LEU A 649 44.00 61.06 22.40
C LEU A 649 42.95 60.24 21.61
N LYS A 650 42.49 60.79 20.47
CA LYS A 650 41.64 60.18 19.41
C LYS A 650 42.49 59.23 18.49
N PRO A 651 41.94 58.65 17.41
CA PRO A 651 40.76 57.77 17.24
C PRO A 651 41.12 56.51 16.39
N ARG A 652 40.26 55.48 16.24
CA ARG A 652 40.31 54.68 15.00
C ARG A 652 39.04 53.91 14.62
N GLU A 653 38.78 54.02 13.34
CA GLU A 653 37.73 53.43 12.54
C GLU A 653 37.72 51.90 12.53
N ARG A 654 36.50 51.35 12.42
CA ARG A 654 36.25 49.98 11.99
C ARG A 654 36.51 49.85 10.48
N ARG A 655 37.40 48.94 10.08
CA ARG A 655 37.18 48.07 8.91
C ARG A 655 38.12 46.85 8.85
N ARG A 656 37.48 45.68 8.93
CA ARG A 656 37.68 44.42 8.19
C ARG A 656 39.00 43.61 8.31
N ARG A 657 38.75 42.28 8.32
CA ARG A 657 39.41 41.15 7.62
C ARG A 657 40.17 40.12 8.48
N LYS A 658 39.84 38.85 8.18
CA LYS A 658 40.70 37.65 8.09
C LYS A 658 42.18 38.00 7.86
N GLU A 659 43.16 37.32 8.43
CA GLU A 659 43.56 35.95 8.11
C GLU A 659 44.69 35.48 9.06
N CYS A 660 44.96 34.17 9.04
CA CYS A 660 45.94 33.40 9.83
C CYS A 660 47.36 33.97 9.89
N ILE A 661 48.08 33.66 10.98
CA ILE A 661 49.54 33.50 10.97
C ILE A 661 49.90 32.20 11.68
N GLU A 662 50.64 31.38 10.94
CA GLU A 662 51.36 30.17 11.33
C GLU A 662 52.79 30.57 11.72
N THR A 663 53.38 30.00 12.78
CA THR A 663 54.81 29.62 12.86
C THR A 663 55.15 29.02 14.23
N GLN A 664 55.50 27.73 14.29
CA GLN A 664 56.89 27.27 14.33
C GLN A 664 56.99 25.73 14.39
N LEU A 665 57.94 25.25 13.58
CA LEU A 665 58.42 23.89 13.40
C LEU A 665 58.82 23.15 14.69
N THR A 666 58.65 21.82 14.73
CA THR A 666 59.77 20.84 14.58
C THR A 666 59.30 19.37 14.50
N SER A 667 59.86 18.69 13.50
CA SER A 667 60.09 17.26 13.23
C SER A 667 59.58 16.16 14.19
N PHE A 668 59.10 15.03 13.63
CA PHE A 668 59.91 13.80 13.46
C PHE A 668 59.17 12.74 12.61
N ASN A 669 59.94 12.06 11.74
CA ASN A 669 59.61 10.93 10.85
C ASN A 669 58.85 9.80 11.57
N ASN A 670 57.95 9.04 10.93
CA ASN A 670 58.15 8.10 9.82
C ASN A 670 56.80 7.70 9.21
#